data_AF-A0A6N9S7C4-F1
#
_entry.id   AF-A0A6N9S7C4-F1
#
_cell.length_a   1.000
_cell.length_b   1.000
_cell.length_c   1.000
_cell.angle_alpha   90.00
_cell.angle_beta   90.00
_cell.angle_gamma   90.00
#
_symmetry.space_group_name_H-M   'P 1'
#
loop_
_entity.id
_entity.type
_entity.pdbx_description
1 polymer ?
#
loop_
_entity_poly.entity_id
_entity_poly.type
_entity_poly.pdbx_seq_one_letter_code
_entity_poly.pdbx_strand_id
1 'polypeptide(L)'
;TDWLSRFGTARITLGVDEDFSLKNSQFDFLHPWYETPDNLFFSQHTLHRTNERTQINNGLGWRHFTPTWMSGINFFFDHDLSRYHSRAGIGAEYWRDYLKLSSNGYLRLTNWRSAPELDNDYEARPANGWDVRAEGWLPAWPHLGGKLVYEQYYGDEVALFDKDDRQSNPHAITAGLNYTPFPLMTFSAEQRQGKQGENDTRFAVDFTWQPGSAMQKQLDPNEVAARRSLAGSRYDLVDRNNNIVLEYRKKELVRLTLTDPVTGKSGEVKSLVSSLQTKYALKGYNVEATALEAAGGKVVTTGKDILVTLPAYRFTSTPETDNTWPIEVTAEDFKGNLSNREQSMVVVQAPTLSQKDSSVSLSTQTLNADSHSTATLTFIAHDAAGNPVVGLVLSTRHEGVQDITLSDWKDNGDGSYTQILTTGAMSGTLTLMPQLNGVDAAKAPAVVNIISVSSSRTHSSIKIDKDRYLSGNPIEVTVELRDENDKPVKEQKQQLNTAISIDNVKPGVTTDWKETTDGVYKATYTAYTKGSGLTAKLLMQSWNEDLHTAGFIIDANPQSAKIATLSASNNGVLANENAANTVSVNVADEGSNPINDHTVTFAVLSGSATSFNNQNTAKTDVNGLATIDLKSSKQ
;
A
#
# COMPACT_ATOMS: atom_id res chain seq x y z
N THR A 1 -33.78 56.17 -71.59
CA THR A 1 -34.20 55.08 -70.68
C THR A 1 -33.41 55.23 -69.40
N ASP A 2 -33.99 55.91 -68.42
CA ASP A 2 -33.31 56.47 -67.23
C ASP A 2 -33.53 55.64 -65.95
N TRP A 3 -34.01 54.41 -66.10
CA TRP A 3 -34.22 53.46 -65.00
C TRP A 3 -32.94 52.70 -64.65
N LEU A 4 -32.10 52.37 -65.66
CA LEU A 4 -30.88 51.57 -65.49
C LEU A 4 -29.70 52.36 -64.90
N SER A 5 -29.75 53.70 -64.93
CA SER A 5 -28.74 54.60 -64.34
C SER A 5 -28.65 54.50 -62.81
N ARG A 6 -29.63 53.85 -62.16
CA ARG A 6 -29.73 53.65 -60.71
C ARG A 6 -29.11 52.34 -60.21
N PHE A 7 -28.49 51.56 -61.09
CA PHE A 7 -27.89 50.26 -60.73
C PHE A 7 -26.37 50.38 -60.71
N GLY A 8 -25.74 49.78 -59.68
CA GLY A 8 -24.30 49.85 -59.46
C GLY A 8 -23.53 48.90 -60.38
N THR A 9 -23.02 47.80 -59.81
CA THR A 9 -22.13 46.88 -60.53
C THR A 9 -22.61 45.44 -60.35
N ALA A 10 -22.69 44.68 -61.44
CA ALA A 10 -22.85 43.23 -61.42
C ALA A 10 -21.56 42.58 -61.94
N ARG A 11 -21.09 41.50 -61.31
CA ARG A 11 -19.93 40.74 -61.77
C ARG A 11 -20.21 39.25 -61.78
N ILE A 12 -19.80 38.58 -62.86
CA ILE A 12 -19.69 37.13 -62.91
C ILE A 12 -18.21 36.77 -62.91
N THR A 13 -17.80 35.90 -62.01
CA THR A 13 -16.43 35.37 -61.93
C THR A 13 -16.46 33.87 -62.17
N LEU A 14 -15.63 33.41 -63.11
CA LEU A 14 -15.37 31.99 -63.36
C LEU A 14 -13.90 31.72 -63.07
N GLY A 15 -13.62 30.92 -62.04
CA GLY A 15 -12.27 30.60 -61.59
C GLY A 15 -11.94 29.12 -61.75
N VAL A 16 -10.73 28.84 -62.25
CA VAL A 16 -10.17 27.51 -62.46
C VAL A 16 -8.83 27.35 -61.71
N ASP A 17 -8.48 26.12 -61.39
CA ASP A 17 -7.15 25.75 -60.85
C ASP A 17 -6.10 25.58 -61.98
N GLU A 18 -4.92 25.12 -61.61
CA GLU A 18 -3.81 24.81 -62.54
C GLU A 18 -4.13 23.72 -63.56
N ASP A 19 -5.07 22.82 -63.24
CA ASP A 19 -5.57 21.77 -64.13
C ASP A 19 -6.73 22.25 -65.03
N PHE A 20 -7.08 23.54 -64.96
CA PHE A 20 -8.21 24.16 -65.65
C PHE A 20 -9.59 23.57 -65.27
N SER A 21 -9.70 22.95 -64.10
CA SER A 21 -10.97 22.52 -63.53
C SER A 21 -11.70 23.70 -62.88
N LEU A 22 -13.00 23.83 -63.13
CA LEU A 22 -13.83 24.87 -62.52
C LEU A 22 -13.88 24.69 -60.99
N LYS A 23 -13.27 25.63 -60.25
CA LYS A 23 -13.25 25.65 -58.78
C LYS A 23 -14.16 26.70 -58.17
N ASN A 24 -14.42 27.78 -58.92
CA ASN A 24 -15.25 28.88 -58.45
C ASN A 24 -16.21 29.37 -59.54
N SER A 25 -17.48 29.52 -59.18
CA SER A 25 -18.46 30.28 -59.96
C SER A 25 -19.17 31.25 -59.02
N GLN A 26 -19.07 32.54 -59.31
CA GLN A 26 -19.56 33.59 -58.41
C GLN A 26 -20.32 34.66 -59.18
N PHE A 27 -21.44 35.09 -58.60
CA PHE A 27 -22.20 36.25 -59.02
C PHE A 27 -22.22 37.27 -57.88
N ASP A 28 -21.75 38.48 -58.17
CA ASP A 28 -21.77 39.63 -57.27
C ASP A 28 -22.70 40.72 -57.80
N PHE A 29 -23.39 41.41 -56.91
CA PHE A 29 -24.21 42.56 -57.24
C PHE A 29 -24.14 43.64 -56.17
N LEU A 30 -23.71 44.84 -56.55
CA LEU A 30 -23.70 46.04 -55.70
C LEU A 30 -24.80 47.00 -56.16
N HIS A 31 -25.63 47.40 -55.20
CA HIS A 31 -26.75 48.29 -55.42
C HIS A 31 -26.59 49.59 -54.60
N PRO A 32 -26.51 50.76 -55.25
CA PRO A 32 -26.47 52.05 -54.56
C PRO A 32 -27.88 52.41 -54.06
N TRP A 33 -28.03 52.62 -52.75
CA TRP A 33 -29.29 53.03 -52.12
C TRP A 33 -29.38 54.55 -51.98
N TYR A 34 -28.27 55.19 -51.64
CA TYR A 34 -28.17 56.63 -51.47
C TYR A 34 -26.83 57.13 -51.99
N GLU A 35 -26.88 58.18 -52.80
CA GLU A 35 -25.73 58.68 -53.53
C GLU A 35 -25.73 60.22 -53.61
N THR A 36 -24.61 60.81 -53.21
CA THR A 36 -24.24 62.22 -53.42
C THR A 36 -22.79 62.28 -53.92
N PRO A 37 -22.27 63.42 -54.42
CA PRO A 37 -20.86 63.49 -54.87
C PRO A 37 -19.86 62.92 -53.86
N ASP A 38 -20.06 63.21 -52.58
CA ASP A 38 -19.13 62.84 -51.52
C ASP A 38 -19.49 61.53 -50.80
N ASN A 39 -20.68 60.95 -51.01
CA ASN A 39 -21.13 59.79 -50.24
C ASN A 39 -21.86 58.75 -51.09
N LEU A 40 -21.57 57.47 -50.83
CA LEU A 40 -22.29 56.34 -51.38
C LEU A 40 -22.65 55.37 -50.25
N PHE A 41 -23.94 55.10 -50.06
CA PHE A 41 -24.43 54.00 -49.25
C PHE A 41 -24.99 52.91 -50.17
N PHE A 42 -24.56 51.67 -49.97
CA PHE A 42 -24.86 50.57 -50.87
C PHE A 42 -25.12 49.26 -50.12
N SER A 43 -25.81 48.33 -50.78
CA SER A 43 -25.78 46.92 -50.42
C SER A 43 -24.99 46.12 -51.45
N GLN A 44 -24.39 45.02 -51.01
CA GLN A 44 -23.72 44.07 -51.87
C GLN A 44 -24.22 42.66 -51.56
N HIS A 45 -24.51 41.90 -52.61
CA HIS A 45 -24.98 40.53 -52.52
C HIS A 45 -24.08 39.65 -53.37
N THR A 46 -23.63 38.53 -52.81
CA THR A 46 -22.84 37.54 -53.51
C THR A 46 -23.51 36.17 -53.38
N LEU A 47 -23.61 35.44 -54.49
CA LEU A 47 -23.93 34.03 -54.52
C LEU A 47 -22.78 33.31 -55.20
N HIS A 48 -22.15 32.37 -54.51
CA HIS A 48 -21.02 31.65 -55.08
C HIS A 48 -21.04 30.16 -54.74
N ARG A 49 -20.41 29.36 -55.60
CA ARG A 49 -20.11 27.95 -55.35
C ARG A 49 -18.60 27.77 -55.45
N THR A 50 -18.00 27.38 -54.34
CA THR A 50 -16.55 27.17 -54.21
C THR A 50 -16.31 25.91 -53.37
N ASN A 51 -15.43 25.02 -53.80
CA ASN A 51 -15.12 23.75 -53.10
C ASN A 51 -16.39 22.98 -52.69
N GLU A 52 -17.29 22.77 -53.66
CA GLU A 52 -18.58 22.08 -53.51
C GLU A 52 -19.62 22.75 -52.59
N ARG A 53 -19.29 23.89 -51.97
CA ARG A 53 -20.14 24.64 -51.05
C ARG A 53 -20.78 25.83 -51.75
N THR A 54 -22.10 25.88 -51.74
CA THR A 54 -22.89 27.05 -52.14
C THR A 54 -23.04 27.99 -50.94
N GLN A 55 -22.65 29.25 -51.12
CA GLN A 55 -22.58 30.28 -50.10
C GLN A 55 -23.24 31.57 -50.59
N ILE A 56 -23.83 32.31 -49.66
CA ILE A 56 -24.41 33.62 -49.89
C ILE A 56 -23.79 34.65 -48.94
N ASN A 57 -23.50 35.84 -49.46
CA ASN A 57 -22.98 36.96 -48.67
C ASN A 57 -23.91 38.15 -48.89
N ASN A 58 -24.31 38.81 -47.80
CA ASN A 58 -25.13 40.01 -47.84
C ASN A 58 -24.45 41.07 -47.01
N GLY A 59 -24.16 42.23 -47.60
CA GLY A 59 -23.47 43.30 -46.92
C GLY A 59 -24.05 44.67 -47.19
N LEU A 60 -23.74 45.59 -46.28
CA LEU A 60 -24.01 47.01 -46.37
C LEU A 60 -22.69 47.75 -46.28
N GLY A 61 -22.55 48.83 -47.03
CA GLY A 61 -21.34 49.64 -47.00
C GLY A 61 -21.63 51.12 -47.19
N TRP A 62 -20.70 51.91 -46.67
CA TRP A 62 -20.68 53.35 -46.84
C TRP A 62 -19.28 53.77 -47.30
N ARG A 63 -19.23 54.63 -48.33
CA ARG A 63 -18.00 55.22 -48.88
C ARG A 63 -18.12 56.73 -48.87
N HIS A 64 -17.08 57.39 -48.38
CA HIS A 64 -16.91 58.83 -48.39
C HIS A 64 -15.79 59.24 -49.36
N PHE A 65 -16.09 60.18 -50.26
CA PHE A 65 -15.20 60.60 -51.34
C PHE A 65 -14.71 62.03 -51.12
N THR A 66 -13.46 62.25 -51.48
CA THR A 66 -12.85 63.56 -51.70
C THR A 66 -12.30 63.61 -53.13
N PRO A 67 -11.76 64.75 -53.61
CA PRO A 67 -11.17 64.82 -54.93
C PRO A 67 -9.98 63.88 -55.18
N THR A 68 -9.33 63.36 -54.12
CA THR A 68 -8.07 62.59 -54.26
C THR A 68 -8.07 61.22 -53.56
N TRP A 69 -9.02 60.97 -52.67
CA TRP A 69 -9.12 59.70 -51.94
C TRP A 69 -10.56 59.38 -51.53
N MET A 70 -10.81 58.09 -51.28
CA MET A 70 -12.05 57.56 -50.73
C MET A 70 -11.75 56.73 -49.49
N SER A 71 -12.56 56.85 -48.44
CA SER A 71 -12.57 55.93 -47.31
C SER A 71 -13.92 55.26 -47.15
N GLY A 72 -13.94 53.96 -46.87
CA GLY A 72 -15.18 53.22 -46.72
C GLY A 72 -15.17 52.27 -45.53
N ILE A 73 -16.36 51.92 -45.08
CA ILE A 73 -16.60 50.82 -44.13
C ILE A 73 -17.70 49.93 -44.67
N ASN A 74 -17.61 48.64 -44.41
CA ASN A 74 -18.62 47.67 -44.81
C ASN A 74 -18.81 46.59 -43.76
N PHE A 75 -20.02 46.02 -43.74
CA PHE A 75 -20.41 44.93 -42.87
C PHE A 75 -21.08 43.85 -43.69
N PHE A 76 -20.70 42.60 -43.48
CA PHE A 76 -21.22 41.45 -44.20
C PHE A 76 -21.75 40.38 -43.26
N PHE A 77 -22.84 39.75 -43.65
CA PHE A 77 -23.30 38.47 -43.15
C PHE A 77 -23.08 37.43 -44.23
N ASP A 78 -22.19 36.48 -43.95
CA ASP A 78 -21.92 35.33 -44.80
C ASP A 78 -22.65 34.11 -44.27
N HIS A 79 -23.27 33.35 -45.15
CA HIS A 79 -23.93 32.10 -44.81
C HIS A 79 -23.64 31.00 -45.82
N ASP A 80 -23.16 29.87 -45.32
CA ASP A 80 -22.98 28.65 -46.08
C ASP A 80 -24.26 27.83 -46.10
N LEU A 81 -24.88 27.73 -47.28
CA LEU A 81 -26.13 26.98 -47.49
C LEU A 81 -25.91 25.46 -47.52
N SER A 82 -24.66 25.01 -47.71
CA SER A 82 -24.31 23.59 -47.84
C SER A 82 -23.89 22.96 -46.52
N ARG A 83 -23.32 23.74 -45.60
CA ARG A 83 -22.88 23.28 -44.26
C ARG A 83 -23.49 24.06 -43.09
N TYR A 84 -24.32 25.06 -43.36
CA TYR A 84 -25.06 25.85 -42.36
C TYR A 84 -24.18 26.58 -41.35
N HIS A 85 -23.07 27.15 -41.84
CA HIS A 85 -22.18 28.00 -41.07
C HIS A 85 -22.42 29.48 -41.38
N SER A 86 -22.33 30.34 -40.36
CA SER A 86 -22.52 31.78 -40.53
C SER A 86 -21.37 32.57 -39.92
N ARG A 87 -21.01 33.66 -40.60
CA ARG A 87 -19.87 34.53 -40.25
C ARG A 87 -20.25 35.98 -40.44
N ALA A 88 -19.78 36.85 -39.56
CA ALA A 88 -19.82 38.30 -39.73
C ALA A 88 -18.49 38.76 -40.32
N GLY A 89 -18.55 39.65 -41.31
CA GLY A 89 -17.40 40.37 -41.85
C GLY A 89 -17.49 41.86 -41.52
N ILE A 90 -16.36 42.47 -41.20
CA ILE A 90 -16.21 43.92 -41.12
C ILE A 90 -15.03 44.34 -42.00
N GLY A 91 -15.23 45.32 -42.86
CA GLY A 91 -14.21 45.79 -43.79
C GLY A 91 -14.01 47.30 -43.69
N ALA A 92 -12.78 47.73 -43.91
CA ALA A 92 -12.39 49.12 -44.10
C ALA A 92 -11.68 49.27 -45.45
N GLU A 93 -11.96 50.36 -46.16
CA GLU A 93 -11.46 50.64 -47.50
C GLU A 93 -10.74 52.00 -47.52
N TYR A 94 -9.60 52.08 -48.22
CA TYR A 94 -8.91 53.33 -48.53
C TYR A 94 -8.41 53.32 -49.97
N TRP A 95 -9.03 54.11 -50.84
CA TRP A 95 -8.76 54.09 -52.28
C TRP A 95 -8.29 55.45 -52.79
N ARG A 96 -7.51 55.42 -53.87
CA ARG A 96 -7.04 56.55 -54.67
C ARG A 96 -7.12 56.18 -56.14
N ASP A 97 -6.81 57.12 -57.03
CA ASP A 97 -6.59 56.78 -58.44
C ASP A 97 -5.55 55.66 -58.56
N TYR A 98 -5.92 54.60 -59.28
CA TYR A 98 -5.08 53.42 -59.54
C TYR A 98 -4.64 52.61 -58.31
N LEU A 99 -5.17 52.84 -57.12
CA LEU A 99 -4.81 52.11 -55.90
C LEU A 99 -6.02 51.87 -55.00
N LYS A 100 -6.20 50.62 -54.57
CA LYS A 100 -7.18 50.22 -53.56
C LYS A 100 -6.51 49.45 -52.45
N LEU A 101 -6.73 49.90 -51.22
CA LEU A 101 -6.36 49.18 -50.02
C LEU A 101 -7.61 48.78 -49.26
N SER A 102 -7.64 47.55 -48.77
CA SER A 102 -8.74 47.02 -47.98
C SER A 102 -8.20 46.22 -46.80
N SER A 103 -8.89 46.27 -45.66
CA SER A 103 -8.63 45.42 -44.50
C SER A 103 -9.95 44.82 -44.04
N ASN A 104 -9.99 43.50 -43.85
CA ASN A 104 -11.20 42.78 -43.50
C ASN A 104 -10.98 41.92 -42.26
N GLY A 105 -11.94 41.93 -41.35
CA GLY A 105 -12.01 41.04 -40.20
C GLY A 105 -13.19 40.07 -40.33
N TYR A 106 -12.97 38.83 -39.91
CA TYR A 106 -13.93 37.73 -40.03
C TYR A 106 -14.19 37.11 -38.66
N LEU A 107 -15.46 37.14 -38.23
CA LEU A 107 -15.90 36.69 -36.92
C LEU A 107 -16.95 35.59 -37.08
N ARG A 108 -16.71 34.44 -36.46
CA ARG A 108 -17.69 33.34 -36.44
C ARG A 108 -18.99 33.76 -35.75
N LEU A 109 -20.11 33.30 -36.28
CA LEU A 109 -21.43 33.41 -35.63
C LEU A 109 -22.00 32.05 -35.24
N THR A 110 -21.62 30.98 -35.94
CA THR A 110 -22.03 29.61 -35.60
C THR A 110 -20.94 28.88 -34.84
N ASN A 111 -21.35 28.09 -33.84
CA ASN A 111 -20.48 27.16 -33.13
C ASN A 111 -20.23 25.88 -33.93
N TRP A 112 -19.45 24.98 -33.32
CA TRP A 112 -19.17 23.64 -33.81
C TRP A 112 -20.43 22.89 -34.25
N ARG A 113 -20.36 22.31 -35.43
CA ARG A 113 -21.39 21.42 -36.00
C ARG A 113 -20.69 20.21 -36.61
N SER A 114 -21.40 19.09 -36.68
CA SER A 114 -20.88 17.90 -37.38
C SER A 114 -20.44 18.25 -38.80
N ALA A 115 -19.28 17.76 -39.22
CA ALA A 115 -18.71 17.97 -40.56
C ALA A 115 -18.96 16.73 -41.44
N PRO A 116 -19.97 16.74 -42.35
CA PRO A 116 -20.28 15.58 -43.19
C PRO A 116 -19.18 15.26 -44.20
N GLU A 117 -18.39 16.26 -44.61
CA GLU A 117 -17.27 16.10 -45.55
C GLU A 117 -16.06 15.33 -44.98
N LEU A 118 -16.09 15.02 -43.68
CA LEU A 118 -15.11 14.20 -42.94
C LEU A 118 -15.83 13.09 -42.16
N ASP A 119 -16.73 12.36 -42.83
CA ASP A 119 -17.48 11.19 -42.31
C ASP A 119 -18.27 11.42 -41.01
N ASN A 120 -18.52 12.69 -40.64
CA ASN A 120 -19.03 13.08 -39.33
C ASN A 120 -18.12 12.71 -38.14
N ASP A 121 -16.84 12.44 -38.40
CA ASP A 121 -15.79 12.20 -37.38
C ASP A 121 -15.26 13.49 -36.78
N TYR A 122 -15.48 14.60 -37.47
CA TYR A 122 -15.07 15.93 -37.05
C TYR A 122 -16.28 16.84 -36.84
N GLU A 123 -16.04 17.92 -36.13
CA GLU A 123 -16.90 19.10 -36.14
C GLU A 123 -16.19 20.24 -36.85
N ALA A 124 -16.94 21.12 -37.49
CA ALA A 124 -16.46 22.32 -38.14
C ALA A 124 -17.14 23.57 -37.58
N ARG A 125 -16.47 24.72 -37.69
CA ARG A 125 -17.07 26.06 -37.53
C ARG A 125 -16.26 27.08 -38.34
N PRO A 126 -16.78 28.30 -38.60
CA PRO A 126 -15.99 29.36 -39.19
C PRO A 126 -14.76 29.68 -38.35
N ALA A 127 -13.60 29.72 -38.99
CA ALA A 127 -12.38 30.22 -38.37
C ALA A 127 -12.45 31.74 -38.28
N ASN A 128 -12.06 32.29 -37.13
CA ASN A 128 -11.83 33.73 -37.03
C ASN A 128 -10.55 34.07 -37.77
N GLY A 129 -10.51 35.24 -38.41
CA GLY A 129 -9.33 35.67 -39.14
C GLY A 129 -9.46 37.08 -39.66
N TRP A 130 -8.47 37.51 -40.41
CA TRP A 130 -8.43 38.80 -41.05
C TRP A 130 -7.55 38.74 -42.30
N ASP A 131 -7.76 39.68 -43.21
CA ASP A 131 -6.87 39.90 -44.34
C ASP A 131 -6.63 41.39 -44.61
N VAL A 132 -5.51 41.67 -45.25
CA VAL A 132 -5.16 42.98 -45.81
C VAL A 132 -4.87 42.78 -47.28
N ARG A 133 -5.43 43.68 -48.10
CA ARG A 133 -5.43 43.57 -49.56
C ARG A 133 -4.97 44.88 -50.17
N ALA A 134 -4.12 44.78 -51.18
CA ALA A 134 -3.70 45.89 -52.00
C ALA A 134 -3.87 45.51 -53.46
N GLU A 135 -4.62 46.32 -54.21
CA GLU A 135 -4.78 46.20 -55.65
C GLU A 135 -4.37 47.53 -56.29
N GLY A 136 -3.55 47.48 -57.33
CA GLY A 136 -3.13 48.69 -58.03
C GLY A 136 -2.86 48.47 -59.50
N TRP A 137 -2.96 49.53 -60.29
CA TRP A 137 -2.77 49.51 -61.75
C TRP A 137 -1.66 50.46 -62.16
N LEU A 138 -0.95 50.12 -63.23
CA LEU A 138 0.10 51.00 -63.75
C LEU A 138 -0.55 52.24 -64.37
N PRO A 139 -0.28 53.48 -63.89
CA PRO A 139 -0.92 54.67 -64.47
C PRO A 139 -0.57 54.87 -65.94
N ALA A 140 0.65 54.48 -66.34
CA ALA A 140 1.09 54.52 -67.74
C ALA A 140 0.46 53.40 -68.60
N TRP A 141 -0.05 52.34 -68.00
CA TRP A 141 -0.72 51.24 -68.69
C TRP A 141 -1.82 50.60 -67.82
N PRO A 142 -3.00 51.24 -67.72
CA PRO A 142 -4.02 50.91 -66.72
C PRO A 142 -4.75 49.59 -66.99
N HIS A 143 -4.44 48.94 -68.10
CA HIS A 143 -4.89 47.59 -68.43
C HIS A 143 -4.21 46.52 -67.55
N LEU A 144 -3.01 46.78 -67.03
CA LEU A 144 -2.27 45.85 -66.20
C LEU A 144 -2.31 46.29 -64.73
N GLY A 145 -2.76 45.38 -63.87
CA GLY A 145 -2.78 45.55 -62.43
C GLY A 145 -2.09 44.42 -61.68
N GLY A 146 -1.69 44.72 -60.44
CA GLY A 146 -1.14 43.79 -59.49
C GLY A 146 -2.00 43.74 -58.23
N LYS A 147 -2.01 42.57 -57.58
CA LYS A 147 -2.73 42.32 -56.33
C LYS A 147 -1.79 41.65 -55.34
N LEU A 148 -1.86 42.09 -54.09
CA LEU A 148 -1.17 41.48 -52.96
C LEU A 148 -2.16 41.31 -51.81
N VAL A 149 -2.24 40.10 -51.27
CA VAL A 149 -3.08 39.78 -50.11
C VAL A 149 -2.24 39.09 -49.06
N TYR A 150 -2.40 39.49 -47.80
CA TYR A 150 -1.97 38.73 -46.65
C TYR A 150 -3.20 38.35 -45.84
N GLU A 151 -3.37 37.07 -45.54
CA GLU A 151 -4.48 36.55 -44.73
C GLU A 151 -3.97 35.68 -43.58
N GLN A 152 -4.63 35.77 -42.42
CA GLN A 152 -4.33 34.99 -41.22
C GLN A 152 -5.64 34.52 -40.57
N TYR A 153 -5.69 33.23 -40.23
CA TYR A 153 -6.80 32.62 -39.52
C TYR A 153 -6.32 31.92 -38.24
N TYR A 154 -7.23 31.71 -37.29
CA TYR A 154 -6.92 31.18 -35.97
C TYR A 154 -7.73 29.92 -35.65
N GLY A 155 -7.07 28.93 -35.07
CA GLY A 155 -7.62 27.62 -34.75
C GLY A 155 -6.55 26.52 -34.81
N ASP A 156 -6.86 25.35 -34.25
CA ASP A 156 -5.92 24.22 -34.17
C ASP A 156 -5.82 23.46 -35.50
N GLU A 157 -6.95 23.22 -36.17
CA GLU A 157 -7.03 22.60 -37.49
C GLU A 157 -7.83 23.47 -38.47
N VAL A 158 -7.20 24.49 -39.05
CA VAL A 158 -7.85 25.41 -40.00
C VAL A 158 -7.57 25.00 -41.45
N ALA A 159 -8.63 24.93 -42.26
CA ALA A 159 -8.59 24.58 -43.68
C ALA A 159 -8.46 25.84 -44.58
N LEU A 160 -7.26 26.44 -44.62
CA LEU A 160 -7.01 27.64 -45.44
C LEU A 160 -6.80 27.31 -46.93
N PHE A 161 -6.19 26.16 -47.21
CA PHE A 161 -5.92 25.65 -48.56
C PHE A 161 -6.89 24.54 -48.92
N ASP A 162 -6.78 23.40 -48.23
CA ASP A 162 -7.67 22.25 -48.36
C ASP A 162 -8.22 21.82 -46.99
N LYS A 163 -9.34 21.10 -47.00
CA LYS A 163 -9.90 20.45 -45.80
C LYS A 163 -9.07 19.25 -45.36
N ASP A 164 -8.28 18.65 -46.23
CA ASP A 164 -7.45 17.49 -45.91
C ASP A 164 -6.09 17.93 -45.33
N ASP A 165 -5.60 19.10 -45.71
CA ASP A 165 -4.35 19.73 -45.24
C ASP A 165 -4.61 20.87 -44.24
N ARG A 166 -5.11 20.49 -43.05
CA ARG A 166 -5.48 21.45 -42.00
C ARG A 166 -4.28 21.84 -41.15
N GLN A 167 -4.21 23.11 -40.77
CA GLN A 167 -3.04 23.68 -40.11
C GLN A 167 -3.39 24.52 -38.88
N SER A 168 -2.46 24.59 -37.92
CA SER A 168 -2.60 25.46 -36.76
C SER A 168 -2.25 26.91 -37.11
N ASN A 169 -3.21 27.80 -36.84
CA ASN A 169 -3.14 29.24 -37.04
C ASN A 169 -2.47 29.62 -38.38
N PRO A 170 -3.01 29.20 -39.55
CA PRO A 170 -2.36 29.37 -40.83
C PRO A 170 -2.43 30.80 -41.34
N HIS A 171 -1.44 31.16 -42.15
CA HIS A 171 -1.44 32.37 -42.95
C HIS A 171 -1.14 32.05 -44.40
N ALA A 172 -1.51 32.97 -45.29
CA ALA A 172 -1.12 32.91 -46.68
C ALA A 172 -0.80 34.30 -47.24
N ILE A 173 0.11 34.31 -48.23
CA ILE A 173 0.40 35.47 -49.07
C ILE A 173 -0.06 35.13 -50.48
N THR A 174 -0.88 35.98 -51.07
CA THR A 174 -1.30 35.86 -52.47
C THR A 174 -0.72 37.01 -53.28
N ALA A 175 0.00 36.69 -54.35
CA ALA A 175 0.44 37.63 -55.35
C ALA A 175 -0.32 37.35 -56.66
N GLY A 176 -0.91 38.38 -57.26
CA GLY A 176 -1.71 38.25 -58.47
C GLY A 176 -1.41 39.31 -59.50
N LEU A 177 -1.62 38.95 -60.76
CA LEU A 177 -1.64 39.87 -61.90
C LEU A 177 -3.03 39.86 -62.52
N ASN A 178 -3.50 41.03 -62.94
CA ASN A 178 -4.75 41.15 -63.68
C ASN A 178 -4.57 41.97 -64.96
N TYR A 179 -5.23 41.54 -66.03
CA TYR A 179 -5.26 42.20 -67.33
C TYR A 179 -6.69 42.47 -67.78
N THR A 180 -7.00 43.74 -68.02
CA THR A 180 -8.33 44.21 -68.41
C THR A 180 -8.26 44.81 -69.80
N PRO A 181 -8.57 44.06 -70.88
CA PRO A 181 -8.55 44.60 -72.24
C PRO A 181 -9.56 45.73 -72.44
N PHE A 182 -10.72 45.66 -71.79
CA PHE A 182 -11.79 46.67 -71.77
C PHE A 182 -12.60 46.53 -70.47
N PRO A 183 -13.34 47.56 -70.01
CA PRO A 183 -13.93 47.57 -68.67
C PRO A 183 -14.84 46.38 -68.30
N LEU A 184 -15.51 45.76 -69.27
CA LEU A 184 -16.39 44.62 -69.05
C LEU A 184 -15.63 43.32 -68.71
N MET A 185 -14.37 43.14 -69.12
CA MET A 185 -13.67 41.86 -69.01
C MET A 185 -12.31 42.00 -68.33
N THR A 186 -12.02 41.13 -67.37
CA THR A 186 -10.71 41.06 -66.71
C THR A 186 -10.25 39.60 -66.60
N PHE A 187 -9.00 39.36 -66.94
CA PHE A 187 -8.30 38.09 -66.69
C PHE A 187 -7.42 38.24 -65.47
N SER A 188 -7.39 37.25 -64.59
CA SER A 188 -6.49 37.22 -63.44
C SER A 188 -5.74 35.90 -63.33
N ALA A 189 -4.51 35.99 -62.82
CA ALA A 189 -3.69 34.87 -62.42
C ALA A 189 -3.15 35.17 -61.02
N GLU A 190 -3.41 34.30 -60.06
CA GLU A 190 -3.03 34.45 -58.66
C GLU A 190 -2.21 33.24 -58.21
N GLN A 191 -1.11 33.50 -57.52
CA GLN A 191 -0.33 32.50 -56.79
C GLN A 191 -0.48 32.78 -55.30
N ARG A 192 -1.03 31.80 -54.58
CA ARG A 192 -1.11 31.82 -53.11
C ARG A 192 -0.07 30.87 -52.54
N GLN A 193 0.61 31.29 -51.47
CA GLN A 193 1.59 30.49 -50.73
C GLN A 193 1.31 30.60 -49.23
N GLY A 194 1.40 29.47 -48.51
CA GLY A 194 1.10 29.37 -47.09
C GLY A 194 2.19 28.67 -46.28
N LYS A 195 1.88 28.34 -45.02
CA LYS A 195 2.77 27.54 -44.17
C LYS A 195 2.93 26.12 -44.75
N GLN A 196 4.03 25.46 -44.34
CA GLN A 196 4.33 24.06 -44.65
C GLN A 196 4.44 23.73 -46.16
N GLY A 197 4.68 24.75 -47.01
CA GLY A 197 4.86 24.56 -48.45
C GLY A 197 3.56 24.54 -49.25
N GLU A 198 2.41 24.75 -48.60
CA GLU A 198 1.11 24.88 -49.26
C GLU A 198 1.14 25.99 -50.30
N ASN A 199 0.65 25.67 -51.49
CA ASN A 199 0.55 26.62 -52.58
C ASN A 199 -0.67 26.31 -53.46
N ASP A 200 -1.17 27.33 -54.12
CA ASP A 200 -2.39 27.25 -54.91
C ASP A 200 -2.32 28.29 -56.03
N THR A 201 -2.44 27.82 -57.28
CA THR A 201 -2.41 28.66 -58.49
C THR A 201 -3.82 28.73 -59.06
N ARG A 202 -4.32 29.96 -59.25
CA ARG A 202 -5.70 30.20 -59.71
C ARG A 202 -5.73 31.13 -60.89
N PHE A 203 -6.56 30.79 -61.87
CA PHE A 203 -6.87 31.65 -63.01
C PHE A 203 -8.35 32.02 -62.97
N ALA A 204 -8.71 33.25 -63.30
CA ALA A 204 -10.12 33.63 -63.41
C ALA A 204 -10.40 34.59 -64.57
N VAL A 205 -11.65 34.55 -65.02
CA VAL A 205 -12.23 35.54 -65.93
C VAL A 205 -13.41 36.20 -65.23
N ASP A 206 -13.36 37.53 -65.17
CA ASP A 206 -14.40 38.37 -64.62
C ASP A 206 -15.14 39.10 -65.75
N PHE A 207 -16.47 39.06 -65.70
CA PHE A 207 -17.37 39.87 -66.53
C PHE A 207 -18.06 40.91 -65.64
N THR A 208 -17.58 42.16 -65.67
CA THR A 208 -18.05 43.25 -64.80
C THR A 208 -18.93 44.23 -65.57
N TRP A 209 -20.24 44.16 -65.35
CA TRP A 209 -21.24 44.99 -66.03
C TRP A 209 -21.74 46.12 -65.13
N GLN A 210 -21.73 47.34 -65.65
CA GLN A 210 -22.32 48.52 -65.02
C GLN A 210 -23.54 48.98 -65.82
N PRO A 211 -24.78 48.68 -65.37
CA PRO A 211 -25.98 48.96 -66.15
C PRO A 211 -26.20 50.45 -66.44
N GLY A 212 -25.67 51.33 -65.58
CA GLY A 212 -25.76 52.79 -65.76
C GLY A 212 -24.82 53.37 -66.83
N SER A 213 -23.86 52.59 -67.33
CA SER A 213 -22.89 53.01 -68.34
C SER A 213 -23.26 52.43 -69.71
N ALA A 214 -23.10 53.22 -70.79
CA ALA A 214 -23.33 52.72 -72.15
C ALA A 214 -22.44 51.51 -72.47
N MET A 215 -23.01 50.46 -73.09
CA MET A 215 -22.28 49.23 -73.40
C MET A 215 -21.04 49.49 -74.27
N GLN A 216 -21.10 50.46 -75.18
CA GLN A 216 -19.97 50.87 -76.02
C GLN A 216 -18.76 51.28 -75.17
N LYS A 217 -18.96 52.01 -74.07
CA LYS A 217 -17.87 52.37 -73.14
C LYS A 217 -17.31 51.17 -72.41
N GLN A 218 -18.15 50.21 -72.08
CA GLN A 218 -17.73 49.01 -71.35
C GLN A 218 -16.93 48.03 -72.24
N LEU A 219 -17.04 48.16 -73.56
CA LEU A 219 -16.28 47.41 -74.56
C LEU A 219 -15.12 48.20 -75.19
N ASP A 220 -14.93 49.46 -74.81
CA ASP A 220 -13.87 50.33 -75.33
C ASP A 220 -12.60 50.23 -74.45
N PRO A 221 -11.46 49.77 -75.00
CA PRO A 221 -10.19 49.76 -74.29
C PRO A 221 -9.77 51.12 -73.70
N ASN A 222 -10.15 52.23 -74.33
CA ASN A 222 -9.75 53.57 -73.88
C ASN A 222 -10.46 54.00 -72.59
N GLU A 223 -11.57 53.34 -72.22
CA GLU A 223 -12.32 53.63 -70.99
C GLU A 223 -11.75 52.91 -69.76
N VAL A 224 -10.75 52.03 -69.94
CA VAL A 224 -10.09 51.35 -68.81
C VAL A 224 -9.41 52.33 -67.86
N ALA A 225 -8.73 53.35 -68.39
CA ALA A 225 -8.09 54.39 -67.57
C ALA A 225 -9.11 55.12 -66.68
N ALA A 226 -10.24 55.54 -67.27
CA ALA A 226 -11.32 56.19 -66.55
C ALA A 226 -11.89 55.28 -65.46
N ARG A 227 -12.02 53.97 -65.72
CA ARG A 227 -12.51 52.98 -64.75
C ARG A 227 -11.59 52.82 -63.53
N ARG A 228 -10.27 53.02 -63.67
CA ARG A 228 -9.29 52.93 -62.56
C ARG A 228 -9.17 54.20 -61.73
N SER A 229 -9.76 55.31 -62.18
CA SER A 229 -9.85 56.53 -61.37
C SER A 229 -10.76 56.34 -60.16
N LEU A 230 -10.64 57.23 -59.18
CA LEU A 230 -11.47 57.24 -57.99
C LEU A 230 -12.95 57.41 -58.32
N ALA A 231 -13.27 58.28 -59.28
CA ALA A 231 -14.64 58.48 -59.76
C ALA A 231 -15.15 57.23 -60.49
N GLY A 232 -14.31 56.63 -61.34
CA GLY A 232 -14.66 55.45 -62.12
C GLY A 232 -14.83 54.19 -61.27
N SER A 233 -14.07 54.03 -60.18
CA SER A 233 -14.10 52.87 -59.29
C SER A 233 -15.17 52.96 -58.20
N ARG A 234 -15.93 54.05 -58.14
CA ARG A 234 -16.94 54.34 -57.12
C ARG A 234 -17.88 53.18 -56.78
N TYR A 235 -18.36 52.46 -57.79
CA TYR A 235 -19.29 51.34 -57.65
C TYR A 235 -18.61 49.97 -57.63
N ASP A 236 -17.30 49.91 -57.45
CA ASP A 236 -16.59 48.63 -57.42
C ASP A 236 -16.98 47.81 -56.20
N LEU A 237 -16.99 46.49 -56.37
CA LEU A 237 -17.33 45.55 -55.32
C LEU A 237 -16.30 45.64 -54.19
N VAL A 238 -16.75 45.37 -52.96
CA VAL A 238 -15.86 45.28 -51.79
C VAL A 238 -14.85 44.15 -52.01
N ASP A 239 -13.55 44.44 -51.87
CA ASP A 239 -12.49 43.43 -51.94
C ASP A 239 -12.29 42.75 -50.58
N ARG A 240 -12.75 41.50 -50.51
CA ARG A 240 -12.76 40.64 -49.33
C ARG A 240 -12.77 39.16 -49.73
N ASN A 241 -12.55 38.27 -48.76
CA ASN A 241 -12.76 36.83 -48.91
C ASN A 241 -14.23 36.48 -48.66
N ASN A 242 -15.00 36.30 -49.72
CA ASN A 242 -16.41 35.88 -49.62
C ASN A 242 -16.57 34.42 -49.13
N ASN A 243 -15.53 33.59 -49.27
CA ASN A 243 -15.55 32.22 -48.80
C ASN A 243 -15.35 32.14 -47.27
N ILE A 244 -16.17 31.31 -46.61
CA ILE A 244 -16.04 31.01 -45.18
C ILE A 244 -14.97 29.93 -45.00
N VAL A 245 -13.79 30.33 -44.53
CA VAL A 245 -12.74 29.42 -44.04
C VAL A 245 -13.23 28.72 -42.78
N LEU A 246 -13.07 27.40 -42.71
CA LEU A 246 -13.51 26.57 -41.59
C LEU A 246 -12.30 26.11 -40.75
N GLU A 247 -12.52 26.03 -39.44
CA GLU A 247 -11.68 25.25 -38.52
C GLU A 247 -12.41 23.97 -38.13
N TYR A 248 -11.64 22.93 -37.84
CA TYR A 248 -12.10 21.59 -37.53
C TYR A 248 -11.62 21.16 -36.14
N ARG A 249 -12.33 20.22 -35.54
CA ARG A 249 -11.88 19.47 -34.36
C ARG A 249 -12.35 18.03 -34.44
N LYS A 250 -11.45 17.09 -34.12
CA LYS A 250 -11.81 15.66 -34.09
C LYS A 250 -12.78 15.39 -32.94
N LYS A 251 -13.82 14.60 -33.18
CA LYS A 251 -14.72 14.13 -32.13
C LYS A 251 -14.06 13.00 -31.34
N GLU A 252 -14.52 12.80 -30.11
CA GLU A 252 -14.25 11.56 -29.38
C GLU A 252 -15.08 10.44 -30.03
N LEU A 253 -14.40 9.50 -30.69
CA LEU A 253 -15.04 8.40 -31.44
C LEU A 253 -15.03 7.08 -30.68
N VAL A 254 -14.12 6.95 -29.73
CA VAL A 254 -13.99 5.80 -28.82
C VAL A 254 -13.90 6.36 -27.40
N ARG A 255 -14.84 5.99 -26.55
CA ARG A 255 -14.87 6.37 -25.13
C ARG A 255 -14.91 5.12 -24.28
N LEU A 256 -13.85 4.93 -23.50
CA LEU A 256 -13.68 3.84 -22.55
C LEU A 256 -13.82 4.39 -21.14
N THR A 257 -14.43 3.64 -20.24
CA THR A 257 -14.43 3.93 -18.80
C THR A 257 -14.22 2.63 -18.06
N LEU A 258 -13.29 2.65 -17.11
CA LEU A 258 -12.95 1.48 -16.30
C LEU A 258 -13.72 1.52 -14.97
N THR A 259 -13.97 0.34 -14.41
CA THR A 259 -14.34 0.21 -13.00
C THR A 259 -13.09 0.50 -12.17
N ASP A 260 -13.15 1.45 -11.24
CA ASP A 260 -12.00 1.85 -10.41
C ASP A 260 -12.42 2.11 -8.94
N PRO A 261 -11.87 1.37 -7.96
CA PRO A 261 -11.04 0.18 -8.13
C PRO A 261 -11.85 -1.06 -8.53
N VAL A 262 -11.19 -2.02 -9.18
CA VAL A 262 -11.68 -3.40 -9.30
C VAL A 262 -11.28 -4.17 -8.05
N THR A 263 -12.26 -4.43 -7.18
CA THR A 263 -12.03 -5.09 -5.89
C THR A 263 -12.63 -6.50 -5.86
N GLY A 264 -11.90 -7.46 -5.30
CA GLY A 264 -12.39 -8.83 -5.12
C GLY A 264 -11.45 -9.71 -4.32
N LYS A 265 -11.77 -11.00 -4.24
CA LYS A 265 -10.96 -12.00 -3.53
C LYS A 265 -9.91 -12.62 -4.46
N SER A 266 -8.88 -13.21 -3.87
CA SER A 266 -7.86 -13.98 -4.59
C SER A 266 -8.49 -15.00 -5.55
N GLY A 267 -8.07 -14.98 -6.81
CA GLY A 267 -8.55 -15.88 -7.86
C GLY A 267 -9.90 -15.52 -8.48
N GLU A 268 -10.64 -14.54 -7.96
CA GLU A 268 -11.87 -14.07 -8.61
C GLU A 268 -11.57 -13.45 -9.97
N VAL A 269 -12.49 -13.64 -10.92
CA VAL A 269 -12.46 -12.98 -12.23
C VAL A 269 -13.45 -11.82 -12.21
N LYS A 270 -12.98 -10.60 -12.48
CA LYS A 270 -13.78 -9.37 -12.50
C LYS A 270 -13.71 -8.70 -13.86
N SER A 271 -14.80 -8.07 -14.26
CA SER A 271 -14.82 -7.17 -15.42
C SER A 271 -14.21 -5.82 -15.03
N LEU A 272 -13.28 -5.34 -15.86
CA LEU A 272 -12.63 -4.05 -15.73
C LEU A 272 -13.38 -2.96 -16.52
N VAL A 273 -14.10 -3.31 -17.58
CA VAL A 273 -14.79 -2.32 -18.43
C VAL A 273 -16.13 -1.93 -17.78
N SER A 274 -16.25 -0.68 -17.35
CA SER A 274 -17.51 -0.12 -16.88
C SER A 274 -18.41 0.29 -18.06
N SER A 275 -17.84 0.99 -19.04
CA SER A 275 -18.55 1.33 -20.28
C SER A 275 -17.60 1.47 -21.47
N LEU A 276 -18.07 1.09 -22.65
CA LEU A 276 -17.39 1.30 -23.92
C LEU A 276 -18.38 1.79 -24.97
N GLN A 277 -18.13 2.99 -25.48
CA GLN A 277 -18.82 3.57 -26.63
C GLN A 277 -17.84 3.70 -27.77
N THR A 278 -18.19 3.16 -28.94
CA THR A 278 -17.39 3.32 -30.15
C THR A 278 -18.28 3.47 -31.37
N LYS A 279 -17.96 4.41 -32.25
CA LYS A 279 -18.69 4.61 -33.52
C LYS A 279 -18.41 3.48 -34.50
N TYR A 280 -17.16 3.03 -34.59
CA TYR A 280 -16.72 1.97 -35.47
C TYR A 280 -16.52 0.65 -34.71
N ALA A 281 -16.37 -0.45 -35.43
CA ALA A 281 -16.11 -1.74 -34.78
C ALA A 281 -14.80 -1.67 -33.97
N LEU A 282 -14.84 -2.17 -32.73
CA LEU A 282 -13.67 -2.28 -31.87
C LEU A 282 -12.67 -3.27 -32.49
N LYS A 283 -11.41 -2.86 -32.60
CA LYS A 283 -10.29 -3.70 -33.06
C LYS A 283 -9.65 -4.43 -31.88
N GLY A 284 -9.49 -3.75 -30.74
CA GLY A 284 -8.95 -4.34 -29.52
C GLY A 284 -8.60 -3.32 -28.45
N TYR A 285 -7.82 -3.77 -27.48
CA TYR A 285 -7.30 -2.95 -26.39
C TYR A 285 -5.78 -3.04 -26.34
N ASN A 286 -5.13 -1.94 -26.01
CA ASN A 286 -3.77 -1.94 -25.48
C ASN A 286 -3.87 -1.91 -23.95
N VAL A 287 -3.35 -2.94 -23.29
CA VAL A 287 -3.44 -3.11 -21.83
C VAL A 287 -2.04 -3.16 -21.24
N GLU A 288 -1.78 -2.32 -20.25
CA GLU A 288 -0.53 -2.28 -19.50
C GLU A 288 -0.81 -2.70 -18.05
N ALA A 289 -0.38 -3.91 -17.67
CA ALA A 289 -0.68 -4.54 -16.38
C ALA A 289 0.52 -5.27 -15.76
N THR A 290 1.75 -4.86 -16.09
CA THR A 290 2.99 -5.59 -15.75
C THR A 290 3.12 -5.93 -14.25
N ALA A 291 2.78 -4.98 -13.37
CA ALA A 291 2.89 -5.20 -11.93
C ALA A 291 1.87 -6.23 -11.40
N LEU A 292 0.66 -6.24 -11.97
CA LEU A 292 -0.39 -7.20 -11.65
C LEU A 292 -0.02 -8.60 -12.13
N GLU A 293 0.50 -8.71 -13.36
CA GLU A 293 0.93 -9.98 -13.95
C GLU A 293 2.12 -10.59 -13.19
N ALA A 294 3.08 -9.75 -12.76
CA ALA A 294 4.20 -10.17 -11.92
C ALA A 294 3.75 -10.70 -10.55
N ALA A 295 2.61 -10.24 -10.03
CA ALA A 295 1.99 -10.77 -8.81
C ALA A 295 1.15 -12.03 -9.04
N GLY A 296 1.06 -12.53 -10.28
CA GLY A 296 0.30 -13.73 -10.65
C GLY A 296 -1.14 -13.46 -11.10
N GLY A 297 -1.52 -12.19 -11.28
CA GLY A 297 -2.79 -11.82 -11.89
C GLY A 297 -2.78 -12.11 -13.40
N LYS A 298 -3.97 -12.15 -14.01
CA LYS A 298 -4.11 -12.38 -15.46
C LYS A 298 -5.12 -11.42 -16.06
N VAL A 299 -4.83 -10.90 -17.25
CA VAL A 299 -5.75 -10.04 -17.98
C VAL A 299 -6.09 -10.67 -19.33
N VAL A 300 -7.38 -10.78 -19.63
CA VAL A 300 -7.88 -11.38 -20.88
C VAL A 300 -8.94 -10.48 -21.48
N THR A 301 -8.75 -10.10 -22.74
CA THR A 301 -9.74 -9.32 -23.50
C THR A 301 -10.75 -10.25 -24.15
N THR A 302 -12.05 -10.04 -23.91
CA THR A 302 -13.13 -10.85 -24.48
C THR A 302 -14.20 -9.95 -25.10
N GLY A 303 -14.16 -9.77 -26.43
CA GLY A 303 -15.09 -8.90 -27.13
C GLY A 303 -14.96 -7.45 -26.67
N LYS A 304 -15.99 -6.93 -25.99
CA LYS A 304 -16.04 -5.56 -25.45
C LYS A 304 -15.64 -5.46 -23.96
N ASP A 305 -15.17 -6.55 -23.38
CA ASP A 305 -14.83 -6.61 -21.96
C ASP A 305 -13.35 -6.99 -21.76
N ILE A 306 -12.83 -6.61 -20.60
CA ILE A 306 -11.50 -6.96 -20.12
C ILE A 306 -11.68 -7.67 -18.78
N LEU A 307 -11.36 -8.96 -18.76
CA LEU A 307 -11.48 -9.79 -17.57
C LEU A 307 -10.15 -9.85 -16.85
N VAL A 308 -10.18 -9.50 -15.57
CA VAL A 308 -9.02 -9.51 -14.68
C VAL A 308 -9.19 -10.62 -13.66
N THR A 309 -8.23 -11.55 -13.62
CA THR A 309 -8.11 -12.56 -12.56
C THR A 309 -7.22 -12.00 -11.46
N LEU A 310 -7.77 -11.91 -10.25
CA LEU A 310 -7.08 -11.33 -9.11
C LEU A 310 -5.98 -12.26 -8.57
N PRO A 311 -4.77 -11.76 -8.26
CA PRO A 311 -3.67 -12.55 -7.72
C PRO A 311 -3.94 -13.03 -6.30
N ALA A 312 -3.04 -13.88 -5.79
CA ALA A 312 -3.04 -14.29 -4.39
C ALA A 312 -2.85 -13.08 -3.46
N TYR A 313 -3.57 -13.06 -2.34
CA TYR A 313 -3.40 -12.04 -1.32
C TYR A 313 -2.03 -12.19 -0.64
N ARG A 314 -1.29 -11.09 -0.54
CA ARG A 314 0.04 -11.00 0.06
C ARG A 314 -0.06 -10.44 1.47
N PHE A 315 0.48 -11.17 2.43
CA PHE A 315 0.52 -10.78 3.82
C PHE A 315 1.84 -10.08 4.10
N THR A 316 1.83 -8.76 4.00
CA THR A 316 2.99 -7.90 4.19
C THR A 316 2.77 -6.95 5.36
N SER A 317 3.79 -6.17 5.72
CA SER A 317 3.66 -5.08 6.70
C SER A 317 2.74 -3.93 6.24
N THR A 318 2.44 -3.86 4.94
CA THR A 318 1.69 -2.79 4.28
C THR A 318 0.66 -3.36 3.30
N PRO A 319 -0.31 -4.15 3.79
CA PRO A 319 -1.22 -4.91 2.94
C PRO A 319 -2.12 -4.03 2.06
N GLU A 320 -2.41 -2.80 2.50
CA GLU A 320 -3.24 -1.82 1.79
C GLU A 320 -2.62 -1.43 0.43
N THR A 321 -1.29 -1.33 0.38
CA THR A 321 -0.54 -0.93 -0.82
C THR A 321 -0.01 -2.15 -1.58
N ASP A 322 0.38 -3.21 -0.88
CA ASP A 322 1.05 -4.36 -1.49
C ASP A 322 0.07 -5.34 -2.17
N ASN A 323 -1.23 -5.15 -1.95
CA ASN A 323 -2.33 -5.87 -2.61
C ASN A 323 -3.13 -4.98 -3.58
N THR A 324 -2.50 -3.90 -4.05
CA THR A 324 -3.08 -2.95 -5.00
C THR A 324 -2.15 -2.80 -6.21
N TRP A 325 -2.67 -3.04 -7.42
CA TRP A 325 -1.88 -2.96 -8.65
C TRP A 325 -2.55 -2.07 -9.71
N PRO A 326 -1.79 -1.18 -10.36
CA PRO A 326 -2.33 -0.36 -11.44
C PRO A 326 -2.55 -1.19 -12.71
N ILE A 327 -3.59 -0.83 -13.45
CA ILE A 327 -3.85 -1.29 -14.81
C ILE A 327 -4.23 -0.09 -15.67
N GLU A 328 -3.63 0.00 -16.85
CA GLU A 328 -3.88 1.09 -17.80
C GLU A 328 -4.36 0.52 -19.13
N VAL A 329 -5.36 1.14 -19.73
CA VAL A 329 -6.04 0.62 -20.93
C VAL A 329 -6.31 1.74 -21.93
N THR A 330 -6.05 1.45 -23.20
CA THR A 330 -6.53 2.25 -24.33
C THR A 330 -7.29 1.35 -25.30
N ALA A 331 -8.49 1.75 -25.75
CA ALA A 331 -9.25 1.04 -26.77
C ALA A 331 -8.94 1.58 -28.18
N GLU A 332 -8.84 0.69 -29.17
CA GLU A 332 -8.63 1.03 -30.57
C GLU A 332 -9.78 0.47 -31.44
N ASP A 333 -10.29 1.28 -32.36
CA ASP A 333 -11.24 0.82 -33.40
C ASP A 333 -10.55 0.45 -34.73
N PHE A 334 -11.28 -0.15 -35.67
CA PHE A 334 -10.72 -0.51 -36.99
C PHE A 334 -10.38 0.68 -37.90
N LYS A 335 -10.71 1.91 -37.50
CA LYS A 335 -10.34 3.15 -38.19
C LYS A 335 -9.10 3.81 -37.56
N GLY A 336 -8.50 3.19 -36.54
CA GLY A 336 -7.32 3.69 -35.84
C GLY A 336 -7.64 4.81 -34.84
N ASN A 337 -8.90 5.00 -34.46
CA ASN A 337 -9.25 5.94 -33.39
C ASN A 337 -8.96 5.30 -32.04
N LEU A 338 -8.41 6.11 -31.14
CA LEU A 338 -8.05 5.71 -29.79
C LEU A 338 -8.97 6.36 -28.77
N SER A 339 -9.29 5.65 -27.70
CA SER A 339 -9.81 6.27 -26.49
C SER A 339 -8.72 7.07 -25.77
N ASN A 340 -9.11 7.81 -24.73
CA ASN A 340 -8.14 8.24 -23.73
C ASN A 340 -7.48 7.02 -23.07
N ARG A 341 -6.29 7.24 -22.50
CA ARG A 341 -5.61 6.27 -21.66
C ARG A 341 -6.27 6.28 -20.28
N GLU A 342 -7.08 5.26 -20.01
CA GLU A 342 -7.79 5.11 -18.76
C GLU A 342 -6.95 4.28 -17.77
N GLN A 343 -7.06 4.60 -16.48
CA GLN A 343 -6.35 3.92 -15.40
C GLN A 343 -7.33 3.40 -14.35
N SER A 344 -7.02 2.26 -13.76
CA SER A 344 -7.75 1.70 -12.62
C SER A 344 -6.78 0.97 -11.68
N MET A 345 -7.24 0.71 -10.46
CA MET A 345 -6.55 -0.13 -9.48
C MET A 345 -7.24 -1.47 -9.30
N VAL A 346 -6.45 -2.56 -9.30
CA VAL A 346 -6.91 -3.90 -8.91
C VAL A 346 -6.55 -4.12 -7.45
N VAL A 347 -7.57 -4.34 -6.61
CA VAL A 347 -7.42 -4.47 -5.16
C VAL A 347 -7.87 -5.87 -4.72
N VAL A 348 -6.97 -6.62 -4.09
CA VAL A 348 -7.27 -7.94 -3.53
C VAL A 348 -7.61 -7.82 -2.05
N GLN A 349 -8.81 -8.29 -1.70
CA GLN A 349 -9.29 -8.27 -0.32
C GLN A 349 -8.62 -9.36 0.51
N ALA A 350 -8.33 -9.03 1.78
CA ALA A 350 -7.81 -9.98 2.75
C ALA A 350 -8.80 -11.15 2.94
N PRO A 351 -8.32 -12.41 3.02
CA PRO A 351 -9.17 -13.53 3.35
C PRO A 351 -9.70 -13.38 4.78
N THR A 352 -10.97 -13.73 4.98
CA THR A 352 -11.65 -13.65 6.27
C THR A 352 -11.62 -15.02 6.93
N LEU A 353 -11.07 -15.10 8.16
CA LEU A 353 -11.06 -16.33 8.94
C LEU A 353 -12.48 -16.88 9.13
N SER A 354 -12.64 -18.19 8.93
CA SER A 354 -13.85 -18.93 9.23
C SER A 354 -13.64 -19.81 10.45
N GLN A 355 -14.26 -19.44 11.57
CA GLN A 355 -14.21 -20.23 12.80
C GLN A 355 -14.71 -21.67 12.58
N LYS A 356 -15.78 -21.85 11.78
CA LYS A 356 -16.38 -23.18 11.56
C LYS A 356 -15.48 -24.13 10.76
N ASP A 357 -14.61 -23.57 9.91
CA ASP A 357 -13.73 -24.31 8.99
C ASP A 357 -12.28 -24.38 9.51
N SER A 358 -12.01 -23.72 10.64
CA SER A 358 -10.71 -23.72 11.31
C SER A 358 -10.70 -24.70 12.50
N SER A 359 -9.55 -25.30 12.77
CA SER A 359 -9.41 -26.35 13.79
C SER A 359 -8.17 -26.16 14.64
N VAL A 360 -8.20 -26.65 15.87
CA VAL A 360 -7.04 -26.67 16.76
C VAL A 360 -6.86 -28.07 17.35
N SER A 361 -5.62 -28.49 17.50
CA SER A 361 -5.25 -29.80 18.02
C SER A 361 -3.99 -29.73 18.89
N LEU A 362 -3.77 -30.74 19.73
CA LEU A 362 -2.58 -30.89 20.55
C LEU A 362 -1.80 -32.13 20.13
N SER A 363 -0.48 -32.08 20.26
CA SER A 363 0.40 -33.23 19.97
C SER A 363 0.16 -34.43 20.91
N THR A 364 -0.43 -34.22 22.09
CA THR A 364 -0.85 -35.25 23.04
C THR A 364 -2.09 -34.80 23.82
N GLN A 365 -2.92 -35.75 24.25
CA GLN A 365 -4.12 -35.51 25.06
C GLN A 365 -3.87 -35.71 26.57
N THR A 366 -2.68 -36.16 26.96
CA THR A 366 -2.26 -36.33 28.36
C THR A 366 -0.86 -35.78 28.58
N LEU A 367 -0.69 -35.06 29.70
CA LEU A 367 0.60 -34.53 30.19
C LEU A 367 0.72 -34.73 31.69
N ASN A 368 1.93 -34.75 32.21
CA ASN A 368 2.17 -34.86 33.65
C ASN A 368 2.23 -33.46 34.30
N ALA A 369 1.75 -33.36 35.53
CA ALA A 369 1.89 -32.18 36.39
C ALA A 369 3.28 -32.15 37.06
N ASP A 370 4.33 -32.07 36.24
CA ASP A 370 5.73 -32.19 36.67
C ASP A 370 6.56 -30.89 36.45
N SER A 371 5.88 -29.78 36.14
CA SER A 371 6.48 -28.47 35.83
C SER A 371 7.38 -28.41 34.59
N HIS A 372 7.38 -29.45 33.75
CA HIS A 372 8.31 -29.57 32.61
C HIS A 372 7.69 -30.19 31.35
N SER A 373 6.64 -30.99 31.49
CA SER A 373 5.99 -31.68 30.37
C SER A 373 5.44 -30.68 29.35
N THR A 374 5.78 -30.89 28.07
CA THR A 374 5.37 -29.99 26.99
C THR A 374 4.48 -30.66 25.95
N ALA A 375 3.58 -29.89 25.34
CA ALA A 375 2.85 -30.27 24.12
C ALA A 375 2.86 -29.13 23.10
N THR A 376 2.73 -29.47 21.82
CA THR A 376 2.56 -28.48 20.74
C THR A 376 1.08 -28.33 20.41
N LEU A 377 0.55 -27.13 20.57
CA LEU A 377 -0.77 -26.71 20.10
C LEU A 377 -0.64 -26.28 18.63
N THR A 378 -1.44 -26.87 17.74
CA THR A 378 -1.45 -26.57 16.30
C THR A 378 -2.82 -26.08 15.90
N PHE A 379 -2.90 -24.83 15.41
CA PHE A 379 -4.10 -24.22 14.86
C PHE A 379 -4.00 -24.17 13.33
N ILE A 380 -5.02 -24.68 12.65
CA ILE A 380 -5.14 -24.64 11.18
C ILE A 380 -6.26 -23.65 10.84
N ALA A 381 -5.87 -22.53 10.24
CA ALA A 381 -6.75 -21.41 9.92
C ALA A 381 -7.23 -21.46 8.46
N HIS A 382 -8.54 -21.51 8.25
CA HIS A 382 -9.14 -21.45 6.92
C HIS A 382 -10.19 -20.35 6.81
N ASP A 383 -10.39 -19.85 5.59
CA ASP A 383 -11.56 -19.06 5.23
C ASP A 383 -12.79 -19.96 4.96
N ALA A 384 -13.93 -19.36 4.65
CA ALA A 384 -15.17 -20.09 4.38
C ALA A 384 -15.16 -20.90 3.06
N ALA A 385 -14.16 -20.68 2.20
CA ALA A 385 -13.93 -21.41 0.96
C ALA A 385 -12.91 -22.55 1.12
N GLY A 386 -12.29 -22.68 2.30
CA GLY A 386 -11.28 -23.69 2.60
C GLY A 386 -9.84 -23.28 2.26
N ASN A 387 -9.58 -22.01 1.94
CA ASN A 387 -8.22 -21.53 1.69
C ASN A 387 -7.51 -21.20 3.00
N PRO A 388 -6.18 -21.43 3.10
CA PRO A 388 -5.41 -21.11 4.30
C PRO A 388 -5.35 -19.60 4.57
N VAL A 389 -5.43 -19.21 5.84
CA VAL A 389 -5.31 -17.81 6.29
C VAL A 389 -4.01 -17.64 7.09
N VAL A 390 -3.03 -16.94 6.51
CA VAL A 390 -1.73 -16.66 7.15
C VAL A 390 -1.70 -15.26 7.79
N GLY A 391 -0.66 -14.94 8.55
CA GLY A 391 -0.44 -13.61 9.13
C GLY A 391 -1.37 -13.23 10.29
N LEU A 392 -2.07 -14.18 10.91
CA LEU A 392 -2.94 -13.92 12.05
C LEU A 392 -2.13 -13.64 13.31
N VAL A 393 -2.51 -12.58 14.03
CA VAL A 393 -2.03 -12.32 15.39
C VAL A 393 -2.99 -12.98 16.37
N LEU A 394 -2.52 -14.06 17.00
CA LEU A 394 -3.35 -14.93 17.83
C LEU A 394 -3.02 -14.75 19.32
N SER A 395 -4.03 -14.94 20.16
CA SER A 395 -3.87 -15.21 21.59
C SER A 395 -4.50 -16.56 21.94
N THR A 396 -4.33 -17.04 23.16
CA THR A 396 -4.92 -18.31 23.61
C THR A 396 -5.72 -18.08 24.88
N ARG A 397 -7.02 -18.38 24.82
CA ARG A 397 -7.85 -18.52 26.01
C ARG A 397 -7.66 -19.92 26.58
N HIS A 398 -7.43 -20.00 27.87
CA HIS A 398 -7.30 -21.26 28.58
C HIS A 398 -8.25 -21.31 29.78
N GLU A 399 -8.85 -22.47 30.04
CA GLU A 399 -9.73 -22.71 31.19
C GLU A 399 -9.36 -24.04 31.86
N GLY A 400 -9.56 -24.12 33.18
CA GLY A 400 -9.16 -25.27 33.99
C GLY A 400 -7.84 -25.04 34.74
N VAL A 401 -6.85 -25.90 34.52
CA VAL A 401 -5.51 -25.80 35.16
C VAL A 401 -4.89 -24.41 34.92
N GLN A 402 -4.40 -23.76 35.99
CA GLN A 402 -3.97 -22.36 35.96
C GLN A 402 -2.45 -22.17 35.90
N ASP A 403 -1.68 -23.14 36.40
CA ASP A 403 -0.23 -23.07 36.46
C ASP A 403 0.40 -23.64 35.18
N ILE A 404 0.14 -22.98 34.05
CA ILE A 404 0.72 -23.34 32.76
C ILE A 404 1.54 -22.20 32.19
N THR A 405 2.45 -22.52 31.27
CA THR A 405 3.16 -21.52 30.46
C THR A 405 2.89 -21.80 28.98
N LEU A 406 2.56 -20.75 28.23
CA LEU A 406 2.35 -20.78 26.79
C LEU A 406 3.39 -19.90 26.10
N SER A 407 4.01 -20.38 25.02
CA SER A 407 4.88 -19.55 24.17
C SER A 407 4.08 -18.56 23.32
N ASP A 408 4.75 -17.65 22.62
CA ASP A 408 4.12 -16.92 21.52
C ASP A 408 3.69 -17.88 20.40
N TRP A 409 2.67 -17.47 19.65
CA TRP A 409 2.27 -18.16 18.43
C TRP A 409 3.30 -17.96 17.32
N LYS A 410 3.66 -19.03 16.63
CA LYS A 410 4.49 -19.03 15.42
C LYS A 410 3.62 -19.33 14.21
N ASP A 411 3.58 -18.41 13.25
CA ASP A 411 3.01 -18.64 11.92
C ASP A 411 4.00 -19.45 11.06
N ASN A 412 3.53 -20.54 10.46
CA ASN A 412 4.33 -21.39 9.59
C ASN A 412 4.25 -21.01 8.10
N GLY A 413 3.43 -20.01 7.75
CA GLY A 413 3.32 -19.47 6.39
C GLY A 413 2.45 -20.28 5.43
N ASP A 414 1.77 -21.32 5.91
CA ASP A 414 0.93 -22.23 5.13
C ASP A 414 -0.52 -22.30 5.64
N GLY A 415 -0.90 -21.42 6.56
CA GLY A 415 -2.19 -21.39 7.26
C GLY A 415 -2.17 -22.15 8.58
N SER A 416 -1.06 -22.78 8.94
CA SER A 416 -0.86 -23.39 10.25
C SER A 416 -0.07 -22.50 11.21
N TYR A 417 -0.46 -22.54 12.49
CA TYR A 417 0.16 -21.81 13.59
C TYR A 417 0.49 -22.77 14.71
N THR A 418 1.62 -22.55 15.40
CA THR A 418 2.08 -23.41 16.50
C THR A 418 2.37 -22.62 17.77
N GLN A 419 2.03 -23.21 18.93
CA GLN A 419 2.32 -22.68 20.26
C GLN A 419 2.75 -23.83 21.19
N ILE A 420 3.71 -23.60 22.06
CA ILE A 420 4.19 -24.59 23.03
C ILE A 420 3.47 -24.39 24.36
N LEU A 421 2.83 -25.44 24.86
CA LEU A 421 2.31 -25.58 26.22
C LEU A 421 3.36 -26.25 27.10
N THR A 422 3.62 -25.70 28.28
CA THR A 422 4.40 -26.31 29.35
C THR A 422 3.55 -26.39 30.62
N THR A 423 3.45 -27.58 31.23
CA THR A 423 2.65 -27.80 32.45
C THR A 423 3.37 -27.30 33.71
N GLY A 424 2.60 -27.02 34.76
CA GLY A 424 3.08 -26.79 36.13
C GLY A 424 2.92 -28.03 37.01
N ALA A 425 2.59 -27.83 38.28
CA ALA A 425 2.40 -28.85 39.31
C ALA A 425 0.92 -29.20 39.60
N MET A 426 -0.06 -28.43 39.14
CA MET A 426 -1.47 -28.76 39.30
C MET A 426 -1.94 -29.75 38.23
N SER A 427 -2.72 -30.73 38.66
CA SER A 427 -3.40 -31.67 37.79
C SER A 427 -4.86 -31.25 37.55
N GLY A 428 -5.41 -31.60 36.40
CA GLY A 428 -6.79 -31.35 36.01
C GLY A 428 -6.96 -31.33 34.50
N THR A 429 -8.18 -31.05 34.04
CA THR A 429 -8.43 -30.82 32.61
C THR A 429 -8.10 -29.38 32.26
N LEU A 430 -7.41 -29.18 31.13
CA LEU A 430 -7.11 -27.89 30.54
C LEU A 430 -7.74 -27.81 29.15
N THR A 431 -8.46 -26.73 28.86
CA THR A 431 -8.96 -26.41 27.53
C THR A 431 -8.18 -25.23 26.94
N LEU A 432 -7.87 -25.28 25.65
CA LEU A 432 -7.09 -24.27 24.94
C LEU A 432 -7.85 -23.87 23.66
N MET A 433 -8.18 -22.58 23.56
CA MET A 433 -8.86 -22.00 22.41
C MET A 433 -8.03 -20.86 21.81
N PRO A 434 -7.54 -20.98 20.57
CA PRO A 434 -6.94 -19.85 19.88
C PRO A 434 -8.00 -18.75 19.70
N GLN A 435 -7.60 -17.51 19.90
CA GLN A 435 -8.45 -16.34 19.75
C GLN A 435 -7.85 -15.37 18.74
N LEU A 436 -8.72 -14.80 17.92
CA LEU A 436 -8.40 -13.68 17.04
C LEU A 436 -9.17 -12.47 17.55
N ASN A 437 -8.47 -11.42 17.96
CA ASN A 437 -9.07 -10.20 18.55
C ASN A 437 -10.01 -10.50 19.75
N GLY A 438 -9.69 -11.52 20.55
CA GLY A 438 -10.49 -11.94 21.71
C GLY A 438 -11.70 -12.81 21.40
N VAL A 439 -11.94 -13.16 20.13
CA VAL A 439 -13.02 -14.06 19.69
C VAL A 439 -12.44 -15.43 19.33
N ASP A 440 -13.17 -16.50 19.65
CA ASP A 440 -12.76 -17.87 19.35
C ASP A 440 -12.49 -18.08 17.85
N ALA A 441 -11.30 -18.56 17.52
CA ALA A 441 -10.82 -18.70 16.15
C ALA A 441 -11.03 -20.09 15.54
N ALA A 442 -11.30 -21.11 16.37
CA ALA A 442 -11.52 -22.49 15.96
C ALA A 442 -12.94 -22.97 16.30
N LYS A 443 -13.39 -24.00 15.60
CA LYS A 443 -14.71 -24.63 15.79
C LYS A 443 -14.91 -25.19 17.20
N ALA A 444 -13.86 -25.71 17.81
CA ALA A 444 -13.87 -26.31 19.14
C ALA A 444 -12.50 -26.15 19.80
N PRO A 445 -12.41 -26.07 21.15
CA PRO A 445 -11.13 -25.98 21.84
C PRO A 445 -10.38 -27.31 21.78
N ALA A 446 -9.05 -27.25 21.90
CA ALA A 446 -8.24 -28.41 22.21
C ALA A 446 -8.34 -28.73 23.71
N VAL A 447 -8.38 -30.00 24.07
CA VAL A 447 -8.50 -30.45 25.46
C VAL A 447 -7.33 -31.38 25.80
N VAL A 448 -6.70 -31.17 26.94
CA VAL A 448 -5.64 -32.01 27.47
C VAL A 448 -5.87 -32.27 28.96
N ASN A 449 -5.64 -33.50 29.38
CA ASN A 449 -5.69 -33.88 30.79
C ASN A 449 -4.27 -33.86 31.37
N ILE A 450 -4.06 -32.99 32.35
CA ILE A 450 -2.83 -32.92 33.13
C ILE A 450 -3.02 -33.83 34.35
N ILE A 451 -2.23 -34.89 34.43
CA ILE A 451 -2.34 -35.91 35.48
C ILE A 451 -1.29 -35.66 36.56
N SER A 452 -1.68 -35.84 37.83
CA SER A 452 -0.74 -35.79 38.95
C SER A 452 0.22 -36.98 38.87
N VAL A 453 1.47 -36.75 39.26
CA VAL A 453 2.46 -37.82 39.43
C VAL A 453 2.64 -38.06 40.92
N SER A 454 2.08 -39.15 41.45
CA SER A 454 2.18 -39.51 42.87
C SER A 454 3.15 -40.67 43.09
N SER A 455 4.03 -40.54 44.07
CA SER A 455 4.90 -41.64 44.50
C SER A 455 4.10 -42.76 45.18
N SER A 456 4.44 -44.00 44.84
CA SER A 456 3.96 -45.23 45.46
C SER A 456 4.83 -45.57 46.67
N ARG A 457 4.19 -45.87 47.81
CA ARG A 457 4.90 -46.36 49.00
C ARG A 457 5.61 -47.68 48.73
N THR A 458 4.98 -48.59 47.97
CA THR A 458 5.49 -49.96 47.77
C THR A 458 6.68 -50.04 46.81
N HIS A 459 6.86 -49.04 45.93
CA HIS A 459 7.98 -48.98 44.99
C HIS A 459 9.07 -47.96 45.39
N SER A 460 8.80 -47.14 46.40
CA SER A 460 9.75 -46.18 46.93
C SER A 460 10.61 -46.78 48.05
N SER A 461 11.75 -46.17 48.36
CA SER A 461 12.63 -46.62 49.44
C SER A 461 13.33 -45.48 50.17
N ILE A 462 13.72 -45.74 51.41
CA ILE A 462 14.62 -44.89 52.20
C ILE A 462 15.79 -45.73 52.72
N LYS A 463 17.01 -45.18 52.64
CA LYS A 463 18.24 -45.80 53.13
C LYS A 463 19.14 -44.77 53.83
N ILE A 464 19.97 -45.26 54.74
CA ILE A 464 21.08 -44.52 55.33
C ILE A 464 22.40 -45.19 54.97
N ASP A 465 23.51 -44.46 55.04
CA ASP A 465 24.82 -44.91 54.55
C ASP A 465 25.55 -45.89 55.49
N LYS A 466 25.26 -45.86 56.80
CA LYS A 466 25.85 -46.73 57.83
C LYS A 466 24.80 -47.16 58.87
N ASP A 467 25.12 -48.21 59.64
CA ASP A 467 24.32 -48.71 60.77
C ASP A 467 24.79 -48.16 62.13
N ARG A 468 25.96 -47.50 62.18
CA ARG A 468 26.56 -46.96 63.39
C ARG A 468 27.26 -45.62 63.15
N TYR A 469 26.97 -44.64 64.00
CA TYR A 469 27.52 -43.29 63.94
C TYR A 469 28.06 -42.85 65.30
N LEU A 470 29.04 -41.95 65.30
CA LEU A 470 29.42 -41.18 66.48
C LEU A 470 28.66 -39.84 66.45
N SER A 471 28.29 -39.31 67.61
CA SER A 471 27.72 -37.96 67.71
C SER A 471 28.58 -36.92 66.97
N GLY A 472 27.94 -36.03 66.22
CA GLY A 472 28.57 -35.03 65.37
C GLY A 472 28.90 -35.50 63.95
N ASN A 473 28.90 -36.81 63.67
CA ASN A 473 29.16 -37.31 62.32
C ASN A 473 27.92 -37.19 61.40
N PRO A 474 28.12 -37.04 60.08
CA PRO A 474 27.03 -37.00 59.11
C PRO A 474 26.37 -38.36 58.93
N ILE A 475 25.05 -38.34 58.78
CA ILE A 475 24.18 -39.42 58.32
C ILE A 475 23.70 -39.02 56.92
N GLU A 476 24.14 -39.74 55.88
CA GLU A 476 23.64 -39.53 54.51
C GLU A 476 22.35 -40.35 54.32
N VAL A 477 21.26 -39.66 54.00
CA VAL A 477 19.96 -40.28 53.72
C VAL A 477 19.72 -40.25 52.22
N THR A 478 19.39 -41.40 51.66
CA THR A 478 18.98 -41.55 50.27
C THR A 478 17.51 -41.97 50.21
N VAL A 479 16.70 -41.23 49.46
CA VAL A 479 15.30 -41.53 49.19
C VAL A 479 15.14 -41.79 47.70
N GLU A 480 14.50 -42.89 47.35
CA GLU A 480 14.10 -43.20 45.98
C GLU A 480 12.58 -43.17 45.89
N LEU A 481 12.02 -42.23 45.13
CA LEU A 481 10.58 -42.12 44.91
C LEU A 481 10.23 -42.70 43.53
N ARG A 482 9.37 -43.71 43.52
CA ARG A 482 8.82 -44.31 42.30
C ARG A 482 7.29 -44.30 42.34
N ASP A 483 6.65 -44.22 41.18
CA ASP A 483 5.19 -44.32 41.05
C ASP A 483 4.71 -45.78 41.05
N GLU A 484 3.40 -46.01 40.92
CA GLU A 484 2.80 -47.36 40.86
C GLU A 484 3.25 -48.19 39.64
N ASN A 485 3.90 -47.57 38.64
CA ASN A 485 4.44 -48.25 37.46
C ASN A 485 5.97 -48.37 37.50
N ASP A 486 6.58 -48.24 38.69
CA ASP A 486 8.02 -48.29 38.92
C ASP A 486 8.82 -47.18 38.20
N LYS A 487 8.17 -46.10 37.76
CA LYS A 487 8.85 -44.95 37.14
C LYS A 487 9.30 -43.94 38.21
N PRO A 488 10.47 -43.30 38.04
CA PRO A 488 10.95 -42.32 38.99
C PRO A 488 10.04 -41.08 39.07
N VAL A 489 9.71 -40.65 40.29
CA VAL A 489 8.95 -39.43 40.55
C VAL A 489 9.93 -38.30 40.84
N LYS A 490 10.03 -37.36 39.90
CA LYS A 490 11.03 -36.29 39.89
C LYS A 490 10.59 -35.04 40.63
N GLU A 491 11.56 -34.17 40.93
CA GLU A 491 11.41 -32.81 41.46
C GLU A 491 10.64 -32.68 42.79
N GLN A 492 10.62 -33.73 43.62
CA GLN A 492 9.92 -33.75 44.92
C GLN A 492 10.73 -33.20 46.09
N LYS A 493 11.81 -32.45 45.83
CA LYS A 493 12.75 -31.92 46.85
C LYS A 493 12.03 -31.16 47.97
N GLN A 494 11.03 -30.35 47.64
CA GLN A 494 10.27 -29.58 48.62
C GLN A 494 9.39 -30.46 49.52
N GLN A 495 8.78 -31.52 48.98
CA GLN A 495 7.96 -32.44 49.76
C GLN A 495 8.81 -33.23 50.76
N LEU A 496 10.05 -33.57 50.39
CA LEU A 496 10.97 -34.30 51.27
C LEU A 496 11.45 -33.48 52.48
N ASN A 497 11.38 -32.15 52.44
CA ASN A 497 11.69 -31.31 53.60
C ASN A 497 10.76 -31.55 54.80
N THR A 498 9.53 -32.00 54.54
CA THR A 498 8.52 -32.25 55.59
C THR A 498 8.16 -33.73 55.73
N ALA A 499 8.50 -34.57 54.76
CA ALA A 499 8.19 -36.00 54.75
C ALA A 499 9.20 -36.87 55.54
N ILE A 500 10.38 -36.35 55.90
CA ILE A 500 11.46 -37.12 56.51
C ILE A 500 11.61 -36.78 57.99
N SER A 501 11.65 -37.82 58.83
CA SER A 501 11.94 -37.73 60.26
C SER A 501 13.01 -38.73 60.65
N ILE A 502 14.04 -38.31 61.38
CA ILE A 502 15.15 -39.17 61.79
C ILE A 502 15.36 -39.04 63.29
N ASP A 503 15.42 -40.18 63.98
CA ASP A 503 15.61 -40.19 65.43
C ASP A 503 17.00 -39.65 65.81
N ASN A 504 17.06 -38.86 66.89
CA ASN A 504 18.29 -38.43 67.56
C ASN A 504 19.31 -37.62 66.70
N VAL A 505 18.86 -36.94 65.65
CA VAL A 505 19.68 -35.99 64.88
C VAL A 505 19.66 -34.58 65.48
N LYS A 506 20.66 -33.75 65.12
CA LYS A 506 20.78 -32.37 65.59
C LYS A 506 19.69 -31.51 64.92
N PRO A 507 18.78 -30.88 65.68
CA PRO A 507 17.70 -30.09 65.09
C PRO A 507 18.23 -28.95 64.20
N GLY A 508 17.68 -28.81 63.00
CA GLY A 508 17.99 -27.72 62.08
C GLY A 508 19.34 -27.82 61.36
N VAL A 509 20.07 -28.93 61.50
CA VAL A 509 21.37 -29.14 60.82
C VAL A 509 21.23 -30.24 59.76
N THR A 510 20.61 -29.85 58.63
CA THR A 510 20.36 -30.70 57.46
C THR A 510 20.73 -29.95 56.18
N THR A 511 21.24 -30.64 55.16
CA THR A 511 21.47 -30.06 53.83
C THR A 511 20.20 -30.07 52.98
N ASP A 512 20.05 -29.14 52.05
CA ASP A 512 18.96 -29.19 51.05
C ASP A 512 18.94 -30.53 50.30
N TRP A 513 17.74 -31.05 50.03
CA TRP A 513 17.57 -32.24 49.19
C TRP A 513 18.07 -31.98 47.78
N LYS A 514 18.95 -32.87 47.30
CA LYS A 514 19.43 -32.89 45.93
C LYS A 514 18.92 -34.12 45.22
N GLU A 515 18.28 -33.93 44.08
CA GLU A 515 17.98 -35.01 43.15
C GLU A 515 19.24 -35.32 42.34
N THR A 516 19.80 -36.50 42.58
CA THR A 516 21.09 -36.91 42.00
C THR A 516 20.92 -37.64 40.67
N THR A 517 19.79 -38.33 40.54
CA THR A 517 19.28 -38.98 39.33
C THR A 517 17.76 -38.91 39.42
N ASP A 518 17.04 -39.00 38.30
CA ASP A 518 15.57 -39.04 38.27
C ASP A 518 14.98 -39.88 39.42
N GLY A 519 14.23 -39.25 40.31
CA GLY A 519 13.56 -39.87 41.45
C GLY A 519 14.45 -40.29 42.63
N VAL A 520 15.76 -40.03 42.60
CA VAL A 520 16.72 -40.37 43.66
C VAL A 520 17.26 -39.11 44.32
N TYR A 521 16.90 -38.94 45.59
CA TYR A 521 17.17 -37.75 46.39
C TYR A 521 18.14 -38.06 47.52
N LYS A 522 19.05 -37.12 47.80
CA LYS A 522 20.00 -37.22 48.91
C LYS A 522 19.99 -35.96 49.77
N ALA A 523 20.11 -36.16 51.08
CA ALA A 523 20.37 -35.12 52.07
C ALA A 523 21.25 -35.68 53.20
N THR A 524 21.97 -34.80 53.90
CA THR A 524 22.82 -35.17 55.03
C THR A 524 22.26 -34.55 56.31
N TYR A 525 22.17 -35.37 57.35
CA TYR A 525 21.77 -34.99 58.72
C TYR A 525 22.96 -35.17 59.66
N THR A 526 22.93 -34.55 60.84
CA THR A 526 24.01 -34.69 61.84
C THR A 526 23.55 -35.58 62.99
N ALA A 527 24.22 -36.71 63.22
CA ALA A 527 23.99 -37.55 64.40
C ALA A 527 24.21 -36.75 65.69
N TYR A 528 23.37 -36.89 66.70
CA TYR A 528 23.43 -36.01 67.88
C TYR A 528 23.35 -36.75 69.21
N THR A 529 22.19 -37.32 69.58
CA THR A 529 22.03 -37.98 70.89
C THR A 529 22.22 -39.48 70.80
N LYS A 530 22.92 -40.07 71.78
CA LYS A 530 23.21 -41.51 71.85
C LYS A 530 21.91 -42.32 71.94
N GLY A 531 21.84 -43.43 71.23
CA GLY A 531 20.69 -44.33 71.24
C GLY A 531 20.90 -45.57 70.37
N SER A 532 20.08 -46.60 70.60
CA SER A 532 20.09 -47.84 69.83
C SER A 532 18.69 -48.17 69.31
N GLY A 533 18.60 -48.76 68.11
CA GLY A 533 17.30 -49.05 67.48
C GLY A 533 16.62 -47.82 66.89
N LEU A 534 17.41 -46.80 66.54
CA LEU A 534 16.97 -45.53 65.96
C LEU A 534 16.61 -45.74 64.49
N THR A 535 15.67 -44.97 63.95
CA THR A 535 15.18 -45.13 62.58
C THR A 535 15.10 -43.80 61.83
N ALA A 536 15.28 -43.87 60.51
CA ALA A 536 14.91 -42.80 59.59
C ALA A 536 13.60 -43.18 58.90
N LYS A 537 12.61 -42.28 58.93
CA LYS A 537 11.25 -42.49 58.44
C LYS A 537 10.93 -41.55 57.28
N LEU A 538 10.26 -42.06 56.27
CA LEU A 538 9.72 -41.33 55.12
C LEU A 538 8.20 -41.51 55.07
N LEU A 539 7.47 -40.40 55.18
CA LEU A 539 6.02 -40.35 55.06
C LEU A 539 5.62 -39.26 54.07
N MET A 540 5.37 -39.64 52.83
CA MET A 540 4.82 -38.72 51.82
C MET A 540 3.36 -38.40 52.13
N GLN A 541 2.89 -37.22 51.73
CA GLN A 541 1.52 -36.76 52.03
C GLN A 541 0.42 -37.69 51.51
N SER A 542 0.68 -38.41 50.41
CA SER A 542 -0.26 -39.38 49.82
C SER A 542 -0.20 -40.77 50.45
N TRP A 543 0.65 -40.99 51.47
CA TRP A 543 0.86 -42.31 52.08
C TRP A 543 0.15 -42.41 53.43
N ASN A 544 -0.42 -43.58 53.71
CA ASN A 544 -1.08 -43.86 54.99
C ASN A 544 -0.10 -44.37 56.07
N GLU A 545 1.08 -44.82 55.67
CA GLU A 545 2.11 -45.39 56.56
C GLU A 545 3.51 -44.99 56.10
N ASP A 546 4.44 -44.82 57.04
CA ASP A 546 5.83 -44.50 56.72
C ASP A 546 6.61 -45.71 56.21
N LEU A 547 7.66 -45.45 55.43
CA LEU A 547 8.78 -46.37 55.25
C LEU A 547 9.85 -46.02 56.29
N HIS A 548 10.52 -47.02 56.84
CA HIS A 548 11.62 -46.81 57.76
C HIS A 548 12.82 -47.69 57.42
N THR A 549 14.00 -47.20 57.76
CA THR A 549 15.23 -47.98 57.67
C THR A 549 15.28 -49.07 58.73
N ALA A 550 16.23 -50.00 58.59
CA ALA A 550 16.65 -50.82 59.72
C ALA A 550 17.15 -49.93 60.89
N GLY A 551 17.13 -50.47 62.10
CA GLY A 551 17.59 -49.77 63.29
C GLY A 551 19.09 -49.46 63.25
N PHE A 552 19.48 -48.22 63.52
CA PHE A 552 20.88 -47.80 63.64
C PHE A 552 21.22 -47.38 65.07
N ILE A 553 22.52 -47.19 65.31
CA ILE A 553 23.09 -46.82 66.61
C ILE A 553 23.83 -45.49 66.48
N ILE A 554 23.58 -44.57 67.41
CA ILE A 554 24.44 -43.40 67.64
C ILE A 554 25.17 -43.63 68.97
N ASP A 555 26.49 -43.57 68.95
CA ASP A 555 27.35 -43.62 70.13
C ASP A 555 27.91 -42.25 70.50
N ALA A 556 28.31 -42.12 71.76
CA ALA A 556 29.05 -40.94 72.21
C ALA A 556 30.38 -40.84 71.46
N ASN A 557 30.82 -39.63 71.16
CA ASN A 557 32.04 -39.37 70.40
C ASN A 557 33.23 -39.02 71.33
N PRO A 558 34.20 -39.92 71.57
CA PRO A 558 35.34 -39.63 72.42
C PRO A 558 36.25 -38.52 71.89
N GLN A 559 36.22 -38.23 70.58
CA GLN A 559 37.04 -37.18 69.97
C GLN A 559 36.50 -35.78 70.26
N SER A 560 35.21 -35.63 70.62
CA SER A 560 34.62 -34.37 71.05
C SER A 560 34.33 -34.34 72.56
N ALA A 561 35.04 -35.18 73.33
CA ALA A 561 34.96 -35.24 74.77
C ALA A 561 35.22 -33.86 75.41
N LYS A 562 34.30 -33.44 76.28
CA LYS A 562 34.42 -32.24 77.10
C LYS A 562 34.03 -32.55 78.54
N ILE A 563 34.60 -31.78 79.46
CA ILE A 563 34.15 -31.80 80.86
C ILE A 563 32.77 -31.13 80.88
N ALA A 564 31.73 -31.93 81.12
CA ALA A 564 30.36 -31.44 81.27
C ALA A 564 30.15 -30.80 82.65
N THR A 565 30.65 -31.45 83.70
CA THR A 565 30.64 -30.92 85.07
C THR A 565 31.90 -31.34 85.82
N LEU A 566 32.36 -30.48 86.72
CA LEU A 566 33.41 -30.77 87.70
C LEU A 566 32.92 -30.32 89.06
N SER A 567 32.94 -31.21 90.04
CA SER A 567 32.50 -30.92 91.40
C SER A 567 33.43 -31.59 92.41
N ALA A 568 33.40 -31.09 93.65
CA ALA A 568 34.09 -31.70 94.78
C ALA A 568 33.09 -31.94 95.91
N SER A 569 33.21 -33.08 96.58
CA SER A 569 32.44 -33.45 97.76
C SER A 569 33.39 -33.75 98.93
N ASN A 570 32.84 -33.76 100.15
CA ASN A 570 33.62 -33.84 101.39
C ASN A 570 34.61 -32.67 101.55
N ASN A 571 34.15 -31.44 101.31
CA ASN A 571 34.96 -30.24 101.49
C ASN A 571 35.26 -29.98 102.98
N GLY A 572 36.45 -29.45 103.27
CA GLY A 572 36.87 -29.12 104.65
C GLY A 572 37.43 -30.29 105.47
N VAL A 573 37.85 -31.37 104.82
CA VAL A 573 38.53 -32.51 105.47
C VAL A 573 39.90 -32.11 106.06
N LEU A 574 40.27 -32.75 107.18
CA LEU A 574 41.53 -32.50 107.87
C LEU A 574 42.74 -32.98 107.04
N ALA A 575 43.79 -32.16 106.98
CA ALA A 575 45.07 -32.52 106.34
C ALA A 575 45.90 -33.48 107.21
N ASN A 576 45.43 -34.71 107.38
CA ASN A 576 46.02 -35.75 108.24
C ASN A 576 46.42 -37.03 107.49
N GLU A 577 46.56 -36.96 106.17
CA GLU A 577 46.82 -38.08 105.25
C GLU A 577 45.75 -39.20 105.20
N ASN A 578 44.72 -39.15 106.04
CA ASN A 578 43.68 -40.19 106.16
C ASN A 578 42.32 -39.73 105.63
N ALA A 579 41.97 -38.45 105.79
CA ALA A 579 40.70 -37.90 105.31
C ALA A 579 40.79 -37.50 103.82
N ALA A 580 39.73 -37.82 103.07
CA ALA A 580 39.67 -37.66 101.62
C ALA A 580 38.61 -36.63 101.18
N ASN A 581 39.00 -35.73 100.29
CA ASN A 581 38.09 -34.93 99.48
C ASN A 581 37.91 -35.62 98.12
N THR A 582 36.69 -35.82 97.67
CA THR A 582 36.43 -36.52 96.40
C THR A 582 36.12 -35.50 95.31
N VAL A 583 36.90 -35.51 94.24
CA VAL A 583 36.64 -34.72 93.04
C VAL A 583 35.98 -35.62 91.99
N SER A 584 34.86 -35.16 91.45
CA SER A 584 34.04 -35.86 90.47
C SER A 584 33.96 -35.07 89.19
N VAL A 585 34.22 -35.71 88.05
CA VAL A 585 34.13 -35.10 86.72
C VAL A 585 33.22 -35.92 85.83
N ASN A 586 32.25 -35.27 85.19
CA ASN A 586 31.41 -35.90 84.18
C ASN A 586 31.93 -35.52 82.80
N VAL A 587 32.27 -36.52 82.00
CA VAL A 587 32.75 -36.33 80.62
C VAL A 587 31.65 -36.76 79.66
N ALA A 588 31.29 -35.83 78.78
CA ALA A 588 30.35 -36.06 77.71
C ALA A 588 30.90 -35.53 76.39
N ASP A 589 30.34 -35.95 75.28
CA ASP A 589 30.67 -35.36 73.97
C ASP A 589 29.94 -34.03 73.73
N GLU A 590 30.07 -33.46 72.53
CA GLU A 590 29.39 -32.21 72.17
C GLU A 590 27.86 -32.28 72.34
N GLY A 591 27.25 -33.43 72.03
CA GLY A 591 25.82 -33.74 72.15
C GLY A 591 25.35 -34.04 73.58
N SER A 592 26.23 -33.86 74.58
CA SER A 592 25.98 -34.20 75.98
C SER A 592 25.77 -35.70 76.22
N ASN A 593 26.31 -36.55 75.35
CA ASN A 593 26.27 -37.99 75.55
C ASN A 593 27.42 -38.43 76.46
N PRO A 594 27.17 -39.21 77.53
CA PRO A 594 28.21 -39.66 78.44
C PRO A 594 29.20 -40.60 77.74
N ILE A 595 30.50 -40.39 77.95
CA ILE A 595 31.57 -41.20 77.36
C ILE A 595 32.07 -42.19 78.40
N ASN A 596 31.92 -43.49 78.11
CA ASN A 596 32.40 -44.58 78.97
C ASN A 596 33.87 -44.92 78.71
N ASP A 597 34.58 -45.40 79.75
CA ASP A 597 35.97 -45.86 79.70
C ASP A 597 36.99 -44.80 79.20
N HIS A 598 36.64 -43.51 79.28
CA HIS A 598 37.51 -42.41 78.89
C HIS A 598 38.47 -42.04 80.02
N THR A 599 39.76 -41.91 79.71
CA THR A 599 40.77 -41.59 80.73
C THR A 599 40.78 -40.09 81.02
N VAL A 600 40.49 -39.72 82.25
CA VAL A 600 40.59 -38.34 82.75
C VAL A 600 41.83 -38.21 83.62
N THR A 601 42.64 -37.19 83.33
CA THR A 601 43.81 -36.83 84.14
C THR A 601 43.48 -35.64 85.01
N PHE A 602 43.66 -35.77 86.32
CA PHE A 602 43.48 -34.71 87.29
C PHE A 602 44.84 -34.07 87.61
N ALA A 603 44.87 -32.74 87.68
CA ALA A 603 46.05 -31.99 88.07
C ALA A 603 45.69 -31.04 89.22
N VAL A 604 46.47 -31.10 90.29
CA VAL A 604 46.40 -30.10 91.37
C VAL A 604 47.25 -28.91 90.93
N LEU A 605 46.60 -27.81 90.57
CA LEU A 605 47.29 -26.61 90.06
C LEU A 605 47.89 -25.75 91.19
N SER A 606 47.32 -25.84 92.39
CA SER A 606 47.74 -25.08 93.58
C SER A 606 47.42 -25.84 94.86
N GLY A 607 48.25 -25.66 95.89
CA GLY A 607 48.09 -26.31 97.19
C GLY A 607 48.95 -27.57 97.37
N SER A 608 48.78 -28.26 98.48
CA SER A 608 49.58 -29.43 98.89
C SER A 608 48.84 -30.76 98.80
N ALA A 609 47.63 -30.77 98.24
CA ALA A 609 46.85 -31.99 98.07
C ALA A 609 47.54 -32.94 97.08
N THR A 610 47.51 -34.23 97.39
CA THR A 610 48.00 -35.32 96.56
C THR A 610 46.89 -36.35 96.40
N SER A 611 46.87 -37.07 95.28
CA SER A 611 45.89 -38.14 95.10
C SER A 611 46.22 -39.35 95.96
N PHE A 612 45.21 -40.11 96.35
CA PHE A 612 45.43 -41.41 96.98
C PHE A 612 46.21 -42.33 96.03
N ASN A 613 47.18 -43.07 96.59
CA ASN A 613 48.06 -44.02 95.87
C ASN A 613 48.88 -43.42 94.70
N ASN A 614 49.10 -42.10 94.64
CA ASN A 614 49.79 -41.40 93.56
C ASN A 614 49.20 -41.67 92.15
N GLN A 615 47.94 -42.11 92.05
CA GLN A 615 47.25 -42.22 90.77
C GLN A 615 46.50 -40.92 90.50
N ASN A 616 46.87 -40.20 89.44
CA ASN A 616 46.26 -38.93 89.06
C ASN A 616 45.31 -39.08 87.87
N THR A 617 44.97 -40.31 87.48
CA THR A 617 44.06 -40.62 86.38
C THR A 617 42.92 -41.50 86.86
N ALA A 618 41.71 -41.27 86.36
CA ALA A 618 40.58 -42.18 86.52
C ALA A 618 39.87 -42.38 85.18
N LYS A 619 39.29 -43.56 84.98
CA LYS A 619 38.44 -43.82 83.83
C LYS A 619 36.99 -43.49 84.16
N THR A 620 36.26 -42.97 83.18
CA THR A 620 34.82 -42.72 83.33
C THR A 620 34.01 -44.02 83.31
N ASP A 621 32.94 -44.05 84.09
CA ASP A 621 31.94 -45.13 84.07
C ASP A 621 30.93 -44.98 82.91
N VAL A 622 29.91 -45.84 82.88
CA VAL A 622 28.85 -45.83 81.86
C VAL A 622 28.04 -44.53 81.81
N ASN A 623 28.05 -43.76 82.91
CA ASN A 623 27.39 -42.45 83.01
C ASN A 623 28.34 -41.30 82.67
N GLY A 624 29.59 -41.59 82.29
CA GLY A 624 30.60 -40.58 82.00
C GLY A 624 31.29 -40.03 83.26
N LEU A 625 31.07 -40.62 84.44
CA LEU A 625 31.59 -40.13 85.71
C LEU A 625 32.95 -40.74 86.01
N ALA A 626 33.96 -39.91 86.26
CA ALA A 626 35.24 -40.30 86.83
C ALA A 626 35.46 -39.59 88.17
N THR A 627 35.99 -40.30 89.17
CA THR A 627 36.24 -39.74 90.50
C THR A 627 37.68 -39.99 90.95
N ILE A 628 38.20 -39.06 91.75
CA ILE A 628 39.49 -39.20 92.41
C ILE A 628 39.41 -38.66 93.84
N ASP A 629 40.07 -39.35 94.77
CA ASP A 629 40.21 -38.89 96.14
C ASP A 629 41.53 -38.16 96.33
N LEU A 630 41.47 -37.00 96.99
CA LEU A 630 42.60 -36.15 97.35
C LEU A 630 42.81 -36.11 98.86
N LYS A 631 44.07 -36.20 99.31
CA LYS A 631 44.50 -36.02 100.70
C LYS A 631 45.62 -34.98 100.80
N SER A 632 45.77 -34.35 101.96
CA SER A 632 46.92 -33.48 102.28
C SER A 632 47.53 -33.88 103.63
N SER A 633 48.84 -33.68 103.77
CA SER A 633 49.58 -33.81 105.03
C SER A 633 49.98 -32.47 105.64
N LYS A 634 49.72 -31.37 104.91
CA LYS A 634 50.07 -30.01 105.30
C LYS A 634 48.78 -29.23 105.62
N GLN A 635 48.73 -28.70 106.85
CA GLN A 635 47.70 -27.77 107.33
C GLN A 635 47.79 -26.43 106.61
#